data_AF-A0A6A4W4E3-F1
#
_entry.id   AF-A0A6A4W4E3-F1
#
_cell.length_a   1.000
_cell.length_b   1.000
_cell.length_c   1.000
_cell.angle_alpha   90.00
_cell.angle_beta   90.00
_cell.angle_gamma   90.00
#
_symmetry.space_group_name_H-M   'P 1'
#
loop_
_entity.id
_entity.type
_entity.pdbx_description
1 polymer ?
#
loop_
_entity_poly.entity_id
_entity_poly.type
_entity_poly.pdbx_seq_one_letter_code
_entity_poly.pdbx_strand_id
1 'polypeptide(L)'
;MKQWKSKTKQFGQTKGDIEIEDVSDAESDLSRDWTPPPLQRVLYHDPTPPEALPDGSAPEDGPLSEPSGLPCREALRPQSGWYIGWLLVVVLVFLYNCWMIHTYWEFFGRLTAVAAFPNVTRVARTLFYMFFLIHINSCAYYMASLLQGFGSNTWVYNNVGNAYARCVFFATKTAMSVGRNPKPTNVAEYVFMAASWLLGVFVFAILLGQIHDIVAMASRSQTEFRERLDKVMLLLKNKGVPQETRQRVKLWLTYTHQEDTTPTEHNCLLSLPLKLRTDVAMQVHYSTLGKVRLFRGCDITFLRDAVLQLQPVVLLPGDFGDVGRDMYIVGSGFVEVLDAPGSNVVRKRLQVGSVFGENSLLTPHCRRCVDVRSPGFTTLFRLGRERFWALAHLYPDVERTIQRRTRRRLAKSAQRRSWGMQLGSDAVPVSAAEFQLTIIHNNDVHSHFDPVAASTGACRDFNDPDNPCYGGIGRLVSAVRSIKQQVPNTLALYGGDIFQGDLYYTLFKSQVVLEMINMVSYDAMALGNHEFDDGLDGLLPYLEGVNHQQLCTNIDFGALASSVTDQCASSVVRELDGRKIGIMGYTTTETRSTSNAPREVTFTDEVAALRAEASRLRGQGVDIILAVGHSGLKREMEMAELLEDVDIIVGGHSHSLLYTGDAPHEDPTEGPYPVVVRQDSGRTVLIVQAYQYGKYLGRLDVTFDDGGEVTDWGGNPILLDGEQDETAEAALEQYREQLVVLRNQEIGSTLVQLVGDRSVCRAEECNLGNLIADATLRALLTPAEGQWSQVSAAIMNGGGIRESVAPGSVRLSDVLQIQPFGNTINVVTLRGATLRDVFEHSVSAVEEGAGRFLQVAGIRVTYDLECPVGSRVRRLEITCTFCLVPRLELVQDDAEYRIAMPNFLSQGGDGYDVIRDNKIAELNAGE
;
A
#
# COMPACT_ATOMS: atom_id res chain seq x y z
N MET A 1 15.99 -18.91 18.31
CA MET A 1 17.11 -18.43 17.45
C MET A 1 18.49 -19.05 17.72
N LYS A 2 18.80 -19.66 18.88
CA LYS A 2 20.15 -20.25 19.15
C LYS A 2 20.48 -21.54 18.37
N GLN A 3 19.53 -22.21 17.73
CA GLN A 3 19.78 -23.44 16.96
C GLN A 3 20.08 -23.23 15.46
N TRP A 4 19.93 -22.03 14.92
CA TRP A 4 20.11 -21.77 13.48
C TRP A 4 21.55 -21.36 13.10
N LYS A 5 22.38 -20.95 14.09
CA LYS A 5 23.77 -20.49 13.86
C LYS A 5 24.83 -21.60 13.69
N SER A 6 24.50 -22.89 13.81
CA SER A 6 25.53 -23.95 13.74
C SER A 6 25.70 -24.64 12.38
N LYS A 7 24.80 -24.42 11.40
CA LYS A 7 24.83 -25.16 10.12
C LYS A 7 25.39 -24.40 8.91
N THR A 8 25.75 -23.13 9.03
CA THR A 8 26.25 -22.31 7.90
C THR A 8 27.78 -22.17 7.83
N LYS A 9 28.55 -22.92 8.63
CA LYS A 9 30.02 -22.77 8.69
C LYS A 9 30.84 -23.78 7.88
N GLN A 10 30.25 -24.49 6.92
CA GLN A 10 30.96 -25.59 6.21
C GLN A 10 30.95 -25.56 4.68
N PHE A 11 30.50 -24.48 4.03
CA PHE A 11 30.51 -24.34 2.57
C PHE A 11 31.19 -23.04 2.11
N GLY A 12 32.47 -22.89 2.43
CA GLY A 12 33.24 -21.72 2.01
C GLY A 12 34.71 -22.05 1.86
N GLN A 13 35.06 -22.86 0.85
CA GLN A 13 36.41 -22.94 0.27
C GLN A 13 36.43 -23.91 -0.92
N THR A 14 36.32 -23.38 -2.15
CA THR A 14 37.23 -23.65 -3.29
C THR A 14 36.77 -22.88 -4.54
N LYS A 15 37.69 -22.09 -5.12
CA LYS A 15 37.64 -21.54 -6.48
C LYS A 15 38.22 -22.58 -7.44
N GLY A 16 37.65 -22.70 -8.63
CA GLY A 16 38.27 -23.40 -9.77
C GLY A 16 37.26 -23.73 -10.87
N ASP A 17 37.57 -23.30 -12.10
CA ASP A 17 36.80 -23.43 -13.34
C ASP A 17 36.27 -24.85 -13.63
N ILE A 18 35.13 -24.99 -14.32
CA ILE A 18 34.84 -26.03 -15.33
C ILE A 18 33.53 -25.70 -16.10
N GLU A 19 33.56 -26.09 -17.37
CA GLU A 19 32.64 -25.89 -18.49
C GLU A 19 31.25 -26.56 -18.35
N ILE A 20 30.36 -26.10 -19.23
CA ILE A 20 28.98 -26.54 -19.43
C ILE A 20 28.96 -27.94 -20.09
N GLU A 21 28.35 -28.93 -19.43
CA GLU A 21 27.86 -30.16 -20.07
C GLU A 21 26.54 -30.67 -19.43
N ASP A 22 25.81 -31.43 -20.25
CA ASP A 22 24.39 -31.79 -20.20
C ASP A 22 23.81 -32.37 -18.89
N VAL A 23 22.58 -31.96 -18.59
CA VAL A 23 21.73 -32.50 -17.51
C VAL A 23 20.82 -33.59 -18.07
N SER A 24 21.26 -34.84 -17.95
CA SER A 24 20.38 -36.02 -17.88
C SER A 24 21.05 -37.05 -16.97
N ASP A 25 20.26 -37.57 -16.02
CA ASP A 25 20.60 -38.65 -15.07
C ASP A 25 21.17 -38.22 -13.70
N ALA A 26 20.27 -37.76 -12.81
CA ALA A 26 20.42 -37.91 -11.36
C ALA A 26 19.07 -37.86 -10.61
N GLU A 27 18.06 -38.61 -11.08
CA GLU A 27 16.86 -38.94 -10.29
C GLU A 27 17.03 -40.30 -9.59
N SER A 28 17.96 -40.42 -8.63
CA SER A 28 17.95 -41.53 -7.67
C SER A 28 18.97 -41.32 -6.55
N ASP A 29 18.72 -40.42 -5.59
CA ASP A 29 19.18 -40.61 -4.20
C ASP A 29 18.79 -39.41 -3.31
N LEU A 30 17.51 -39.24 -3.00
CA LEU A 30 17.07 -38.44 -1.85
C LEU A 30 15.69 -38.95 -1.39
N SER A 31 15.63 -40.20 -0.92
CA SER A 31 14.49 -40.69 -0.15
C SER A 31 14.96 -41.57 1.01
N ARG A 32 15.41 -40.94 2.09
CA ARG A 32 15.36 -41.49 3.45
C ARG A 32 15.62 -40.40 4.48
N ASP A 33 14.82 -40.46 5.54
CA ASP A 33 14.87 -39.71 6.80
C ASP A 33 14.25 -38.30 6.85
N TRP A 34 12.91 -38.28 6.91
CA TRP A 34 12.20 -37.34 7.78
C TRP A 34 10.86 -37.94 8.27
N THR A 35 10.71 -38.11 9.59
CA THR A 35 9.47 -38.49 10.27
C THR A 35 8.96 -37.32 11.14
N PRO A 36 7.68 -36.91 11.04
CA PRO A 36 7.11 -35.86 11.89
C PRO A 36 6.67 -36.40 13.26
N PRO A 37 6.61 -35.56 14.32
CA PRO A 37 6.18 -35.97 15.66
C PRO A 37 4.65 -36.13 15.76
N PRO A 38 4.13 -36.97 16.68
CA PRO A 38 2.70 -37.24 16.79
C PRO A 38 1.95 -36.16 17.59
N LEU A 39 0.78 -35.77 17.07
CA LEU A 39 -0.24 -34.97 17.75
C LEU A 39 -0.85 -35.75 18.93
N GLN A 40 -0.81 -35.18 20.13
CA GLN A 40 -1.53 -35.67 21.30
C GLN A 40 -3.04 -35.57 21.08
N ARG A 41 -3.74 -36.70 21.12
CA ARG A 41 -5.20 -36.78 21.25
C ARG A 41 -5.59 -36.75 22.72
N VAL A 42 -6.47 -35.81 23.05
CA VAL A 42 -7.27 -35.77 24.29
C VAL A 42 -8.12 -37.04 24.37
N LEU A 43 -8.00 -37.77 25.48
CA LEU A 43 -8.77 -38.97 25.81
C LEU A 43 -10.17 -38.57 26.29
N TYR A 44 -11.21 -38.99 25.56
CA TYR A 44 -12.54 -39.18 26.11
C TYR A 44 -12.66 -40.66 26.53
N HIS A 45 -12.99 -40.89 27.80
CA HIS A 45 -13.37 -42.18 28.33
C HIS A 45 -14.77 -42.55 27.82
N ASP A 46 -14.91 -43.76 27.28
CA ASP A 46 -16.21 -44.44 27.18
C ASP A 46 -16.07 -45.89 27.68
N PRO A 47 -17.13 -46.45 28.30
CA PRO A 47 -17.05 -47.62 29.16
C PRO A 47 -17.08 -48.95 28.38
N THR A 48 -16.41 -49.94 28.96
CA THR A 48 -16.33 -51.34 28.49
C THR A 48 -17.68 -52.05 28.48
N PRO A 49 -18.02 -52.83 27.44
CA PRO A 49 -19.04 -53.88 27.51
C PRO A 49 -18.43 -55.23 27.98
N PRO A 50 -19.20 -56.09 28.67
CA PRO A 50 -18.70 -57.33 29.25
C PRO A 50 -18.58 -58.48 28.26
N GLU A 51 -17.74 -59.44 28.66
CA GLU A 51 -17.24 -60.63 27.96
C GLU A 51 -18.33 -61.64 27.53
N ALA A 52 -18.02 -62.37 26.46
CA ALA A 52 -18.78 -63.48 25.92
C ALA A 52 -18.45 -64.81 26.65
N LEU A 53 -19.49 -65.61 26.94
CA LEU A 53 -19.40 -67.02 27.34
C LEU A 53 -19.59 -67.92 26.10
N PRO A 54 -18.99 -69.14 26.07
CA PRO A 54 -19.00 -70.00 24.89
C PRO A 54 -20.15 -71.02 24.86
N ASP A 55 -20.46 -71.46 23.64
CA ASP A 55 -21.46 -72.46 23.23
C ASP A 55 -21.40 -73.80 23.98
N GLY A 56 -22.58 -74.40 24.16
CA GLY A 56 -22.74 -75.78 24.62
C GLY A 56 -24.14 -76.37 24.34
N SER A 57 -24.19 -77.29 23.38
CA SER A 57 -25.11 -78.44 23.21
C SER A 57 -26.63 -78.25 23.03
N ALA A 58 -27.13 -78.76 21.89
CA ALA A 58 -28.53 -79.15 21.64
C ALA A 58 -28.93 -80.42 22.44
N PRO A 59 -30.24 -80.74 22.57
CA PRO A 59 -30.81 -81.73 21.64
C PRO A 59 -32.29 -81.53 21.23
N GLU A 60 -32.58 -82.05 20.03
CA GLU A 60 -33.75 -82.79 19.50
C GLU A 60 -35.19 -82.61 20.06
N ASP A 61 -36.14 -82.33 19.14
CA ASP A 61 -37.36 -83.12 18.80
C ASP A 61 -38.53 -82.23 18.29
N GLY A 62 -39.09 -82.55 17.10
CA GLY A 62 -40.28 -81.90 16.50
C GLY A 62 -41.61 -82.50 16.97
N PRO A 63 -42.77 -82.37 16.26
CA PRO A 63 -43.14 -81.45 15.17
C PRO A 63 -44.52 -80.74 15.36
N LEU A 64 -44.79 -79.74 14.51
CA LEU A 64 -46.08 -79.30 13.93
C LEU A 64 -47.38 -79.36 14.78
N SER A 65 -47.92 -78.18 15.12
CA SER A 65 -49.37 -77.91 15.01
C SER A 65 -49.66 -76.41 14.83
N GLU A 66 -50.25 -76.05 13.70
CA GLU A 66 -51.06 -74.85 13.47
C GLU A 66 -52.54 -75.29 13.40
N PRO A 67 -53.56 -74.42 13.30
CA PRO A 67 -53.76 -73.09 13.88
C PRO A 67 -55.19 -72.97 14.49
N SER A 68 -55.51 -71.92 15.26
CA SER A 68 -56.85 -71.26 15.24
C SER A 68 -57.02 -70.24 16.37
N GLY A 69 -57.49 -69.03 16.02
CA GLY A 69 -58.36 -68.27 16.93
C GLY A 69 -58.13 -66.77 17.10
N LEU A 70 -58.48 -65.99 16.06
CA LEU A 70 -59.12 -64.65 16.16
C LEU A 70 -58.23 -63.41 16.48
N PRO A 71 -58.64 -62.17 16.14
CA PRO A 71 -58.69 -61.64 14.78
C PRO A 71 -58.10 -60.21 14.64
N CYS A 72 -57.94 -59.79 13.39
CA CYS A 72 -57.84 -58.41 12.89
C CYS A 72 -58.46 -57.30 13.79
N ARG A 73 -57.62 -56.39 14.28
CA ARG A 73 -57.63 -54.92 14.02
C ARG A 73 -56.99 -54.16 15.20
N GLU A 74 -55.68 -53.93 15.12
CA GLU A 74 -55.11 -52.65 15.52
C GLU A 74 -54.39 -52.03 14.32
N ALA A 75 -55.17 -51.19 13.65
CA ALA A 75 -54.81 -50.11 12.74
C ALA A 75 -53.32 -49.70 12.67
N LEU A 76 -52.71 -50.00 11.53
CA LEU A 76 -52.03 -49.04 10.65
C LEU A 76 -51.73 -47.67 11.31
N ARG A 77 -50.51 -47.52 11.85
CA ARG A 77 -49.93 -46.18 12.02
C ARG A 77 -49.48 -45.64 10.65
N PRO A 78 -49.89 -44.43 10.26
CA PRO A 78 -49.74 -43.94 8.90
C PRO A 78 -48.37 -43.25 8.73
N GLN A 79 -47.37 -43.99 8.25
CA GLN A 79 -46.17 -43.37 7.65
C GLN A 79 -46.00 -43.70 6.17
N SER A 80 -46.94 -44.40 5.52
CA SER A 80 -46.83 -44.77 4.11
C SER A 80 -47.71 -43.95 3.15
N GLY A 81 -48.77 -43.30 3.64
CA GLY A 81 -49.64 -42.45 2.82
C GLY A 81 -49.06 -41.06 2.52
N TRP A 82 -48.29 -40.50 3.46
CA TRP A 82 -47.64 -39.20 3.28
C TRP A 82 -46.56 -39.26 2.21
N TYR A 83 -45.80 -40.36 2.10
CA TYR A 83 -44.73 -40.49 1.10
C TYR A 83 -45.26 -40.76 -0.31
N ILE A 84 -46.36 -41.50 -0.47
CA ILE A 84 -47.00 -41.68 -1.80
C ILE A 84 -47.65 -40.37 -2.25
N GLY A 85 -48.30 -39.63 -1.34
CA GLY A 85 -48.79 -38.27 -1.60
C GLY A 85 -47.66 -37.29 -1.91
N TRP A 86 -46.54 -37.34 -1.17
CA TRP A 86 -45.34 -36.54 -1.44
C TRP A 86 -44.67 -36.93 -2.75
N LEU A 87 -44.68 -38.21 -3.14
CA LEU A 87 -44.15 -38.67 -4.43
C LEU A 87 -45.04 -38.25 -5.59
N LEU A 88 -46.36 -38.27 -5.43
CA LEU A 88 -47.28 -37.73 -6.44
C LEU A 88 -47.11 -36.21 -6.55
N VAL A 89 -46.93 -35.51 -5.43
CA VAL A 89 -46.59 -34.08 -5.40
C VAL A 89 -45.21 -33.82 -5.99
N VAL A 90 -44.20 -34.67 -5.76
CA VAL A 90 -42.86 -34.54 -6.35
C VAL A 90 -42.90 -34.85 -7.84
N VAL A 91 -43.71 -35.79 -8.31
CA VAL A 91 -43.89 -36.07 -9.74
C VAL A 91 -44.69 -34.94 -10.41
N LEU A 92 -45.72 -34.39 -9.76
CA LEU A 92 -46.46 -33.24 -10.25
C LEU A 92 -45.63 -31.95 -10.19
N VAL A 93 -44.80 -31.77 -9.17
CA VAL A 93 -43.80 -30.69 -9.04
C VAL A 93 -42.65 -30.92 -10.01
N PHE A 94 -42.28 -32.15 -10.34
CA PHE A 94 -41.29 -32.48 -11.36
C PHE A 94 -41.83 -32.16 -12.77
N LEU A 95 -43.07 -32.51 -13.06
CA LEU A 95 -43.76 -32.14 -14.31
C LEU A 95 -44.01 -30.63 -14.40
N TYR A 96 -44.37 -29.98 -13.29
CA TYR A 96 -44.48 -28.51 -13.17
C TYR A 96 -43.11 -27.82 -13.28
N ASN A 97 -42.05 -28.41 -12.71
CA ASN A 97 -40.67 -27.90 -12.80
C ASN A 97 -40.05 -28.15 -14.18
N CYS A 98 -40.45 -29.21 -14.90
CA CYS A 98 -40.15 -29.39 -16.31
C CYS A 98 -40.82 -28.29 -17.16
N TRP A 99 -42.01 -27.81 -16.76
CA TRP A 99 -42.66 -26.65 -17.38
C TRP A 99 -41.97 -25.34 -16.98
N MET A 100 -41.47 -25.23 -15.73
CA MET A 100 -40.69 -24.10 -15.24
C MET A 100 -39.24 -24.08 -15.71
N ILE A 101 -38.75 -25.13 -16.37
CA ILE A 101 -37.38 -25.18 -16.89
C ILE A 101 -37.17 -23.99 -17.85
N HIS A 102 -38.18 -23.66 -18.65
CA HIS A 102 -38.14 -22.50 -19.55
C HIS A 102 -37.94 -21.19 -18.77
N THR A 103 -38.70 -20.97 -17.70
CA THR A 103 -38.54 -19.81 -16.80
C THR A 103 -37.19 -19.80 -16.10
N TYR A 104 -36.59 -20.95 -15.78
CA TYR A 104 -35.24 -21.05 -15.25
C TYR A 104 -34.19 -20.62 -16.28
N TRP A 105 -34.28 -21.14 -17.51
CA TRP A 105 -33.41 -20.76 -18.62
C TRP A 105 -33.57 -19.26 -18.96
N GLU A 106 -34.79 -18.74 -18.92
CA GLU A 106 -35.10 -17.33 -19.16
C GLU A 106 -34.60 -16.41 -18.04
N PHE A 107 -34.77 -16.80 -16.77
CA PHE A 107 -34.25 -16.06 -15.62
C PHE A 107 -32.73 -15.94 -15.68
N PHE A 108 -32.01 -17.06 -15.84
CA PHE A 108 -30.55 -17.00 -15.94
C PHE A 108 -30.07 -16.35 -17.24
N GLY A 109 -30.86 -16.40 -18.32
CA GLY A 109 -30.61 -15.66 -19.55
C GLY A 109 -30.67 -14.14 -19.34
N ARG A 110 -31.72 -13.65 -18.68
CA ARG A 110 -31.90 -12.23 -18.35
C ARG A 110 -30.87 -11.77 -17.30
N LEU A 111 -30.59 -12.59 -16.29
CA LEU A 111 -29.59 -12.30 -15.25
C LEU A 111 -28.19 -12.18 -15.86
N THR A 112 -27.82 -13.07 -16.77
CA THR A 112 -26.52 -13.01 -17.47
C THR A 112 -26.40 -11.77 -18.36
N ALA A 113 -27.52 -11.23 -18.86
CA ALA A 113 -27.53 -10.03 -19.69
C ALA A 113 -27.32 -8.72 -18.89
N VAL A 114 -27.62 -8.72 -17.59
CA VAL A 114 -27.50 -7.54 -16.71
C VAL A 114 -26.41 -7.65 -15.66
N ALA A 115 -25.80 -8.82 -15.49
CA ALA A 115 -24.74 -9.04 -14.51
C ALA A 115 -23.42 -8.42 -14.95
N ALA A 116 -22.74 -7.75 -14.01
CA ALA A 116 -21.39 -7.21 -14.20
C ALA A 116 -20.37 -8.30 -14.59
N PHE A 117 -20.61 -9.55 -14.19
CA PHE A 117 -19.76 -10.70 -14.50
C PHE A 117 -20.57 -11.87 -15.13
N PRO A 118 -20.84 -11.82 -16.45
CA PRO A 118 -21.68 -12.81 -17.15
C PRO A 118 -21.16 -14.26 -17.09
N ASN A 119 -19.86 -14.45 -16.86
CA ASN A 119 -19.27 -15.79 -16.76
C ASN A 119 -19.56 -16.46 -15.41
N VAL A 120 -19.64 -15.68 -14.32
CA VAL A 120 -19.98 -16.18 -12.98
C VAL A 120 -21.42 -16.67 -12.93
N THR A 121 -22.35 -15.93 -13.56
CA THR A 121 -23.76 -16.32 -13.64
C THR A 121 -23.97 -17.60 -14.46
N ARG A 122 -23.15 -17.83 -15.50
CA ARG A 122 -23.17 -19.07 -16.30
C ARG A 122 -22.70 -20.28 -15.49
N VAL A 123 -21.64 -20.16 -14.70
CA VAL A 123 -21.15 -21.24 -13.82
C VAL A 123 -22.18 -21.56 -12.73
N ALA A 124 -22.73 -20.53 -12.08
CA ALA A 124 -23.74 -20.70 -11.04
C ALA A 124 -24.99 -21.46 -11.54
N ARG A 125 -25.45 -21.15 -12.77
CA ARG A 125 -26.54 -21.87 -13.45
C ARG A 125 -26.26 -23.37 -13.59
N THR A 126 -25.03 -23.74 -13.94
CA THR A 126 -24.68 -25.14 -14.19
C THR A 126 -24.51 -25.92 -12.89
N LEU A 127 -23.93 -25.30 -11.86
CA LEU A 127 -23.86 -25.89 -10.53
C LEU A 127 -25.25 -26.17 -9.95
N PHE A 128 -26.19 -25.25 -10.11
CA PHE A 128 -27.57 -25.47 -9.66
C PHE A 128 -28.25 -26.66 -10.38
N TYR A 129 -28.06 -26.77 -11.70
CA TYR A 129 -28.59 -27.90 -12.47
C TYR A 129 -27.95 -29.24 -12.07
N MET A 130 -26.65 -29.25 -11.78
CA MET A 130 -25.94 -30.42 -11.26
C MET A 130 -26.53 -30.88 -9.92
N PHE A 131 -26.70 -29.97 -8.95
CA PHE A 131 -27.29 -30.32 -7.65
C PHE A 131 -28.72 -30.86 -7.78
N PHE A 132 -29.50 -30.30 -8.70
CA PHE A 132 -30.86 -30.78 -8.98
C PHE A 132 -30.88 -32.21 -9.55
N LEU A 133 -29.98 -32.55 -10.48
CA LEU A 133 -29.87 -33.92 -11.01
C LEU A 133 -29.40 -34.92 -9.96
N ILE A 134 -28.47 -34.53 -9.09
CA ILE A 134 -28.04 -35.35 -7.94
C ILE A 134 -29.23 -35.62 -7.01
N HIS A 135 -30.06 -34.61 -6.75
CA HIS A 135 -31.28 -34.77 -5.95
C HIS A 135 -32.25 -35.77 -6.59
N ILE A 136 -32.55 -35.64 -7.88
CA ILE A 136 -33.46 -36.59 -8.59
C ILE A 136 -32.92 -38.02 -8.51
N ASN A 137 -31.62 -38.20 -8.77
CA ASN A 137 -31.00 -39.52 -8.71
C ASN A 137 -31.04 -40.10 -7.29
N SER A 138 -30.87 -39.26 -6.26
CA SER A 138 -31.01 -39.67 -4.86
C SER A 138 -32.42 -40.17 -4.52
N CYS A 139 -33.46 -39.48 -5.01
CA CYS A 139 -34.85 -39.88 -4.85
C CYS A 139 -35.16 -41.18 -5.60
N ALA A 140 -34.62 -41.34 -6.81
CA ALA A 140 -34.77 -42.56 -7.61
C ALA A 140 -34.12 -43.77 -6.93
N TYR A 141 -32.93 -43.60 -6.33
CA TYR A 141 -32.26 -44.66 -5.57
C TYR A 141 -33.03 -45.03 -4.28
N TYR A 142 -33.57 -44.05 -3.57
CA TYR A 142 -34.43 -44.30 -2.42
C TYR A 142 -35.69 -45.08 -2.82
N MET A 143 -36.33 -44.70 -3.92
CA MET A 143 -37.50 -45.40 -4.47
C MET A 143 -37.17 -46.84 -4.87
N ALA A 144 -36.05 -47.07 -5.57
CA ALA A 144 -35.61 -48.41 -5.95
C ALA A 144 -35.38 -49.29 -4.69
N SER A 145 -34.78 -48.71 -3.65
CA SER A 145 -34.57 -49.39 -2.37
C SER A 145 -35.89 -49.70 -1.63
N LEU A 146 -36.90 -48.81 -1.73
CA LEU A 146 -38.22 -49.03 -1.16
C LEU A 146 -38.95 -50.18 -1.88
N LEU A 147 -38.91 -50.21 -3.22
CA LEU A 147 -39.59 -51.22 -4.04
C LEU A 147 -38.99 -52.62 -3.88
N GLN A 148 -37.67 -52.72 -3.68
CA GLN A 148 -36.97 -53.99 -3.44
C GLN A 148 -36.97 -54.42 -1.96
N GLY A 149 -37.53 -53.58 -1.07
CA GLY A 149 -37.47 -53.76 0.38
C GLY A 149 -36.14 -53.31 0.97
N PHE A 150 -36.20 -52.45 1.98
CA PHE A 150 -34.98 -51.92 2.61
C PHE A 150 -34.12 -53.03 3.22
N GLY A 151 -32.81 -52.96 2.96
CA GLY A 151 -31.83 -53.91 3.49
C GLY A 151 -31.95 -55.34 2.96
N SER A 152 -32.75 -55.58 1.92
CA SER A 152 -32.92 -56.91 1.31
C SER A 152 -31.64 -57.46 0.68
N ASN A 153 -30.71 -56.59 0.30
CA ASN A 153 -29.38 -56.94 -0.16
C ASN A 153 -28.36 -55.83 0.18
N THR A 154 -27.10 -56.01 -0.23
CA THR A 154 -26.01 -55.07 0.08
C THR A 154 -26.07 -53.76 -0.73
N TRP A 155 -26.85 -53.70 -1.80
CA TRP A 155 -26.97 -52.53 -2.67
C TRP A 155 -28.08 -51.58 -2.24
N VAL A 156 -29.22 -52.09 -1.78
CA VAL A 156 -30.36 -51.28 -1.35
C VAL A 156 -30.07 -50.52 -0.06
N TYR A 157 -30.68 -49.33 0.08
CA TYR A 157 -30.64 -48.59 1.33
C TYR A 157 -31.26 -49.42 2.47
N ASN A 158 -30.56 -49.51 3.61
CA ASN A 158 -30.93 -50.37 4.74
C ASN A 158 -31.85 -49.70 5.77
N ASN A 159 -32.39 -48.51 5.47
CA ASN A 159 -33.23 -47.72 6.37
C ASN A 159 -32.57 -47.28 7.68
N VAL A 160 -31.23 -47.28 7.75
CA VAL A 160 -30.48 -46.82 8.93
C VAL A 160 -29.96 -45.40 8.73
N GLY A 161 -30.38 -44.49 9.61
CA GLY A 161 -29.98 -43.08 9.63
C GLY A 161 -30.86 -42.17 8.75
N ASN A 162 -30.34 -41.01 8.38
CA ASN A 162 -31.06 -40.06 7.53
C ASN A 162 -31.08 -40.55 6.07
N ALA A 163 -32.27 -40.94 5.60
CA ALA A 163 -32.47 -41.49 4.26
C ALA A 163 -32.02 -40.54 3.15
N TYR A 164 -32.37 -39.26 3.25
CA TYR A 164 -32.02 -38.27 2.24
C TYR A 164 -30.50 -38.08 2.15
N ALA A 165 -29.83 -37.87 3.28
CA ALA A 165 -28.37 -37.68 3.30
C ALA A 165 -27.60 -38.90 2.76
N ARG A 166 -28.05 -40.11 3.10
CA ARG A 166 -27.44 -41.37 2.61
C ARG A 166 -27.65 -41.56 1.11
N CYS A 167 -28.86 -41.32 0.60
CA CYS A 167 -29.16 -41.46 -0.81
C CYS A 167 -28.50 -40.36 -1.66
N VAL A 168 -28.40 -39.12 -1.15
CA VAL A 168 -27.65 -38.03 -1.80
C VAL A 168 -26.16 -38.38 -1.84
N PHE A 169 -25.58 -38.87 -0.74
CA PHE A 169 -24.19 -39.28 -0.71
C PHE A 169 -23.87 -40.39 -1.72
N PHE A 170 -24.76 -41.37 -1.87
CA PHE A 170 -24.68 -42.40 -2.91
C PHE A 170 -24.77 -41.80 -4.33
N ALA A 171 -25.72 -40.90 -4.56
CA ALA A 171 -25.93 -40.26 -5.87
C ALA A 171 -24.74 -39.35 -6.25
N THR A 172 -24.19 -38.58 -5.31
CA THR A 172 -23.01 -37.73 -5.52
C THR A 172 -21.78 -38.58 -5.86
N LYS A 173 -21.54 -39.67 -5.12
CA LYS A 173 -20.43 -40.59 -5.43
C LYS A 173 -20.58 -41.23 -6.81
N THR A 174 -21.81 -41.58 -7.19
CA THR A 174 -22.14 -42.11 -8.50
C THR A 174 -21.90 -41.07 -9.60
N ALA A 175 -22.28 -39.81 -9.37
CA ALA A 175 -22.10 -38.72 -10.32
C ALA A 175 -20.63 -38.32 -10.51
N MET A 176 -19.82 -38.38 -9.44
CA MET A 176 -18.38 -38.08 -9.47
C MET A 176 -17.50 -39.29 -9.84
N SER A 177 -18.10 -40.45 -10.11
CA SER A 177 -17.38 -41.70 -10.40
C SER A 177 -16.38 -42.14 -9.31
N VAL A 178 -16.62 -41.78 -8.04
CA VAL A 178 -15.75 -42.14 -6.91
C VAL A 178 -16.09 -43.57 -6.46
N GLY A 179 -15.25 -44.53 -6.86
CA GLY A 179 -15.52 -45.99 -6.92
C GLY A 179 -15.70 -46.77 -5.61
N ARG A 180 -16.54 -46.32 -4.67
CA ARG A 180 -16.88 -47.06 -3.43
C ARG A 180 -18.38 -47.15 -3.17
N ASN A 181 -19.19 -47.27 -4.23
CA ASN A 181 -20.61 -47.53 -4.08
C ASN A 181 -20.87 -49.03 -3.92
N PRO A 182 -21.96 -49.41 -3.21
CA PRO A 182 -22.42 -50.80 -3.14
C PRO A 182 -22.50 -51.46 -4.52
N LYS A 183 -22.17 -52.75 -4.60
CA LYS A 183 -22.19 -53.52 -5.85
C LYS A 183 -23.62 -54.00 -6.16
N PRO A 184 -24.13 -53.78 -7.38
CA PRO A 184 -25.39 -54.37 -7.83
C PRO A 184 -25.40 -55.89 -7.70
N THR A 185 -26.52 -56.42 -7.24
CA THR A 185 -26.77 -57.84 -6.98
C THR A 185 -27.73 -58.45 -8.01
N ASN A 186 -28.54 -57.61 -8.69
CA ASN A 186 -29.49 -58.06 -9.72
C ASN A 186 -29.50 -57.15 -10.96
N VAL A 187 -30.15 -57.62 -12.03
CA VAL A 187 -30.17 -56.95 -13.34
C VAL A 187 -30.76 -55.53 -13.27
N ALA A 188 -31.81 -55.32 -12.47
CA ALA A 188 -32.43 -54.00 -12.33
C ALA A 188 -31.47 -52.98 -11.68
N GLU A 189 -30.70 -53.42 -10.69
CA GLU A 189 -29.67 -52.60 -10.03
C GLU A 189 -28.51 -52.26 -10.98
N TYR A 190 -28.10 -53.21 -11.84
CA TYR A 190 -27.10 -52.95 -12.88
C TYR A 190 -27.58 -51.91 -13.89
N VAL A 191 -28.85 -51.99 -14.32
CA VAL A 191 -29.45 -51.01 -15.23
C VAL A 191 -29.54 -49.63 -14.56
N PHE A 192 -29.94 -49.56 -13.29
CA PHE A 192 -29.99 -48.31 -12.53
C PHE A 192 -28.60 -47.66 -12.40
N MET A 193 -27.58 -48.46 -12.03
CA MET A 193 -26.21 -47.97 -11.91
C MET A 193 -25.65 -47.48 -13.23
N ALA A 194 -25.89 -48.21 -14.33
CA ALA A 194 -25.45 -47.81 -15.66
C ALA A 194 -26.10 -46.48 -16.09
N ALA A 195 -27.42 -46.32 -15.89
CA ALA A 195 -28.12 -45.07 -16.18
C ALA A 195 -27.60 -43.90 -15.33
N SER A 196 -27.35 -44.15 -14.04
CA SER A 196 -26.84 -43.14 -13.10
C SER A 196 -25.41 -42.70 -13.43
N TRP A 197 -24.54 -43.62 -13.87
CA TRP A 197 -23.19 -43.29 -14.34
C TRP A 197 -23.20 -42.48 -15.62
N LEU A 198 -24.04 -42.85 -16.61
CA LEU A 198 -24.18 -42.08 -17.84
C LEU A 198 -24.66 -40.65 -17.57
N LEU A 199 -25.60 -40.48 -16.64
CA LEU A 199 -26.05 -39.16 -16.19
C LEU A 199 -24.90 -38.35 -15.57
N GLY A 200 -24.10 -38.97 -14.69
CA GLY A 200 -22.93 -38.34 -14.07
C GLY A 200 -21.88 -37.86 -15.08
N VAL A 201 -21.52 -38.71 -16.04
CA VAL A 201 -20.57 -38.39 -17.12
C VAL A 201 -21.04 -37.19 -17.94
N PHE A 202 -22.33 -37.12 -18.27
CA PHE A 202 -22.88 -36.02 -19.07
C PHE A 202 -22.84 -34.68 -18.33
N VAL A 203 -23.17 -34.68 -17.04
CA VAL A 203 -23.10 -33.46 -16.20
C VAL A 203 -21.65 -32.96 -16.07
N PHE A 204 -20.70 -33.87 -15.88
CA PHE A 204 -19.29 -33.50 -15.78
C PHE A 204 -18.72 -32.98 -17.12
N ALA A 205 -19.12 -33.57 -18.25
CA ALA A 205 -18.74 -33.11 -19.58
C ALA A 205 -19.21 -31.66 -19.87
N ILE A 206 -20.43 -31.31 -19.45
CA ILE A 206 -20.95 -29.94 -19.59
C ILE A 206 -20.14 -28.95 -18.75
N LEU A 207 -19.78 -29.31 -17.52
CA LEU A 207 -18.97 -28.45 -16.65
C LEU A 207 -17.58 -28.19 -17.25
N LEU A 208 -16.91 -29.24 -17.74
CA LEU A 208 -15.61 -29.12 -18.40
C LEU A 208 -15.68 -28.23 -19.66
N GLY A 209 -16.74 -28.39 -20.48
CA GLY A 209 -16.95 -27.55 -21.66
C GLY A 209 -17.10 -26.07 -21.32
N GLN A 210 -17.80 -25.74 -20.23
CA GLN A 210 -17.97 -24.35 -19.81
C GLN A 210 -16.70 -23.72 -19.24
N ILE A 211 -15.88 -24.50 -18.53
CA ILE A 211 -14.58 -24.04 -18.05
C ILE A 211 -13.67 -23.72 -19.25
N HIS A 212 -13.67 -24.59 -20.27
CA HIS A 212 -12.94 -24.35 -21.52
C HIS A 212 -13.40 -23.06 -22.20
N ASP A 213 -14.72 -22.83 -22.33
CA ASP A 213 -15.25 -21.61 -22.96
C ASP A 213 -14.86 -20.33 -22.20
N ILE A 214 -14.81 -20.37 -20.86
CA ILE A 214 -14.36 -19.24 -20.04
C ILE A 214 -12.88 -18.95 -20.28
N VAL A 215 -12.04 -19.98 -20.31
CA VAL A 215 -10.61 -19.84 -20.61
C VAL A 215 -10.40 -19.32 -22.03
N ALA A 216 -11.14 -19.85 -23.00
CA ALA A 216 -11.09 -19.39 -24.39
C ALA A 216 -11.54 -17.94 -24.55
N MET A 217 -12.55 -17.49 -23.79
CA MET A 217 -12.97 -16.09 -23.75
C MET A 217 -11.91 -15.20 -23.10
N ALA A 218 -11.30 -15.63 -22.00
CA ALA A 218 -10.24 -14.88 -21.31
C ALA A 218 -9.00 -14.66 -22.21
N SER A 219 -8.68 -15.63 -23.06
CA SER A 219 -7.54 -15.57 -23.99
C SER A 219 -7.88 -15.06 -25.39
N ARG A 220 -9.13 -14.62 -25.64
CA ARG A 220 -9.59 -14.23 -26.99
C ARG A 220 -8.81 -13.06 -27.60
N SER A 221 -8.63 -11.97 -26.85
CA SER A 221 -7.92 -10.77 -27.31
C SER A 221 -6.46 -11.06 -27.71
N GLN A 222 -5.76 -11.84 -26.87
CA GLN A 222 -4.38 -12.26 -27.14
C GLN A 222 -4.27 -13.14 -28.40
N THR A 223 -5.25 -14.01 -28.62
CA THR A 223 -5.27 -14.91 -29.78
C THR A 223 -5.53 -14.14 -31.07
N GLU A 224 -6.50 -13.22 -31.06
CA GLU A 224 -6.82 -12.35 -32.20
C GLU A 224 -5.64 -11.42 -32.58
N PHE A 225 -4.95 -10.86 -31.59
CA PHE A 225 -3.73 -10.06 -31.81
C PHE A 225 -2.60 -10.89 -32.43
N ARG A 226 -2.34 -12.09 -31.89
CA ARG A 226 -1.29 -12.97 -32.39
C ARG A 226 -1.52 -13.34 -33.87
N GLU A 227 -2.75 -13.70 -34.23
CA GLU A 227 -3.10 -13.96 -35.63
C GLU A 227 -2.87 -12.73 -36.52
N ARG A 228 -3.27 -11.54 -36.06
CA ARG A 228 -3.09 -10.30 -36.82
C ARG A 228 -1.61 -9.98 -37.02
N LEU A 229 -0.80 -10.12 -35.96
CA LEU A 229 0.63 -9.89 -36.01
C LEU A 229 1.30 -10.86 -37.01
N ASP A 230 0.96 -12.14 -36.96
CA ASP A 230 1.50 -13.15 -37.86
C ASP A 230 1.15 -12.86 -39.32
N LYS A 231 -0.09 -12.46 -39.61
CA LYS A 231 -0.54 -12.06 -40.96
C LYS A 231 0.26 -10.86 -41.48
N VAL A 232 0.47 -9.82 -40.66
CA VAL A 232 1.26 -8.63 -41.05
C VAL A 232 2.73 -8.99 -41.25
N MET A 233 3.34 -9.76 -40.35
CA MET A 233 4.74 -10.15 -40.44
C MET A 233 5.01 -11.05 -41.66
N LEU A 234 4.06 -11.93 -42.01
CA LEU A 234 4.12 -12.75 -43.22
C LEU A 234 4.02 -11.88 -44.49
N LEU A 235 3.12 -10.89 -44.52
CA LEU A 235 3.01 -9.93 -45.63
C LEU A 235 4.33 -9.17 -45.85
N LEU A 236 4.91 -8.62 -44.79
CA LEU A 236 6.16 -7.85 -44.88
C LEU A 236 7.34 -8.72 -45.31
N LYS A 237 7.38 -9.98 -44.84
CA LYS A 237 8.38 -10.96 -45.28
C LYS A 237 8.24 -11.28 -46.77
N ASN A 238 7.02 -11.52 -47.25
CA ASN A 238 6.75 -11.83 -48.67
C ASN A 238 7.03 -10.64 -49.61
N LYS A 239 6.92 -9.41 -49.11
CA LYS A 239 7.23 -8.18 -49.86
C LYS A 239 8.70 -7.77 -49.81
N GLY A 240 9.56 -8.56 -49.16
CA GLY A 240 11.01 -8.29 -49.11
C GLY A 240 11.40 -7.09 -48.24
N VAL A 241 10.56 -6.70 -47.27
CA VAL A 241 10.85 -5.56 -46.38
C VAL A 241 12.05 -5.87 -45.47
N PRO A 242 13.02 -4.96 -45.30
CA PRO A 242 14.19 -5.16 -44.44
C PRO A 242 13.85 -5.62 -43.02
N GLN A 243 14.76 -6.37 -42.38
CA GLN A 243 14.53 -6.91 -41.03
C GLN A 243 14.31 -5.80 -39.99
N GLU A 244 15.03 -4.69 -40.10
CA GLU A 244 14.90 -3.53 -39.21
C GLU A 244 13.49 -2.92 -39.26
N THR A 245 12.95 -2.69 -40.47
CA THR A 245 11.58 -2.17 -40.64
C THR A 245 10.53 -3.17 -40.13
N ARG A 246 10.74 -4.47 -40.35
CA ARG A 246 9.86 -5.52 -39.81
C ARG A 246 9.85 -5.54 -38.28
N GLN A 247 11.01 -5.35 -37.64
CA GLN A 247 11.12 -5.25 -36.18
C GLN A 247 10.41 -4.00 -35.66
N ARG A 248 10.55 -2.85 -36.33
CA ARG A 248 9.83 -1.62 -35.97
C ARG A 248 8.31 -1.76 -36.09
N VAL A 249 7.81 -2.41 -37.14
CA VAL A 249 6.36 -2.68 -37.28
C VAL A 249 5.87 -3.64 -36.20
N LYS A 250 6.64 -4.70 -35.87
CA LYS A 250 6.32 -5.60 -34.76
C LYS A 250 6.27 -4.84 -33.43
N LEU A 251 7.24 -3.97 -33.19
CA LEU A 251 7.35 -3.14 -31.99
C LEU A 251 6.14 -2.20 -31.86
N TRP A 252 5.79 -1.51 -32.95
CA TRP A 252 4.61 -0.64 -33.00
C TRP A 252 3.30 -1.40 -32.76
N LEU A 253 3.09 -2.54 -33.42
CA LEU A 253 1.88 -3.35 -33.25
C LEU A 253 1.75 -3.91 -31.83
N THR A 254 2.87 -4.32 -31.23
CA THR A 254 2.90 -4.85 -29.86
C THR A 254 2.60 -3.74 -28.84
N TYR A 255 3.25 -2.59 -28.98
CA TYR A 255 3.02 -1.43 -28.11
C TYR A 255 1.57 -0.92 -28.23
N THR A 256 1.06 -0.74 -29.45
CA THR A 256 -0.32 -0.25 -29.68
C THR A 256 -1.39 -1.24 -29.21
N HIS A 257 -1.06 -2.54 -29.08
CA HIS A 257 -1.96 -3.53 -28.49
C HIS A 257 -1.91 -3.54 -26.96
N GLN A 258 -0.74 -3.32 -26.36
CA GLN A 258 -0.57 -3.24 -24.90
C GLN A 258 -1.19 -1.98 -24.30
N GLU A 259 -1.09 -0.84 -24.99
CA GLU A 259 -1.62 0.46 -24.57
C GLU A 259 -3.11 0.67 -24.95
N ASP A 260 -3.80 -0.38 -25.42
CA ASP A 260 -5.19 -0.40 -25.91
C ASP A 260 -5.57 0.67 -26.96
N THR A 261 -4.60 1.42 -27.49
CA THR A 261 -4.71 2.55 -28.44
C THR A 261 -4.93 2.08 -29.88
N THR A 262 -5.73 1.03 -30.06
CA THR A 262 -6.00 0.52 -31.40
C THR A 262 -6.84 1.52 -32.22
N PRO A 263 -6.66 1.57 -33.57
CA PRO A 263 -7.57 2.31 -34.46
C PRO A 263 -9.05 1.89 -34.34
N THR A 264 -9.30 0.76 -33.67
CA THR A 264 -10.62 0.22 -33.34
C THR A 264 -11.38 1.11 -32.35
N GLU A 265 -10.72 1.77 -31.39
CA GLU A 265 -11.37 2.70 -30.47
C GLU A 265 -12.04 3.86 -31.21
N HIS A 266 -11.34 4.46 -32.19
CA HIS A 266 -11.93 5.51 -33.03
C HIS A 266 -13.17 4.99 -33.79
N ASN A 267 -13.13 3.76 -34.32
CA ASN A 267 -14.26 3.14 -35.02
C ASN A 267 -15.42 2.77 -34.08
N CYS A 268 -15.14 2.37 -32.84
CA CYS A 268 -16.16 2.13 -31.82
C CYS A 268 -16.82 3.44 -31.37
N LEU A 269 -16.04 4.52 -31.18
CA LEU A 269 -16.57 5.85 -30.86
C LEU A 269 -17.41 6.44 -32.01
N LEU A 270 -17.12 6.08 -33.27
CA LEU A 270 -17.94 6.44 -34.43
C LEU A 270 -19.32 5.75 -34.43
N SER A 271 -19.48 4.63 -33.72
CA SER A 271 -20.78 3.95 -33.56
C SER A 271 -21.70 4.64 -32.54
N LEU A 272 -21.15 5.55 -31.71
CA LEU A 272 -21.91 6.32 -30.74
C LEU A 272 -22.60 7.53 -31.40
N PRO A 273 -23.82 7.87 -30.97
CA PRO A 273 -24.44 9.15 -31.31
C PRO A 273 -23.53 10.33 -30.97
N LEU A 274 -23.55 11.39 -31.80
CA LEU A 274 -22.65 12.55 -31.72
C LEU A 274 -22.51 13.13 -30.30
N LYS A 275 -23.60 13.21 -29.53
CA LYS A 275 -23.58 13.71 -28.15
C LYS A 275 -22.72 12.83 -27.23
N LEU A 276 -22.95 11.52 -27.22
CA LEU A 276 -22.20 10.58 -26.38
C LEU A 276 -20.73 10.51 -26.79
N ARG A 277 -20.45 10.60 -28.09
CA ARG A 277 -19.07 10.69 -28.59
C ARG A 277 -18.36 11.94 -28.07
N THR A 278 -19.07 13.08 -27.99
CA THR A 278 -18.53 14.34 -27.48
C THR A 278 -18.30 14.27 -25.96
N ASP A 279 -19.23 13.68 -25.22
CA ASP A 279 -19.13 13.56 -23.76
C ASP A 279 -17.98 12.62 -23.33
N VAL A 280 -17.84 11.48 -24.02
CA VAL A 280 -16.71 10.54 -23.80
C VAL A 280 -15.38 11.20 -24.18
N ALA A 281 -15.30 11.84 -25.35
CA ALA A 281 -14.08 12.51 -25.77
C ALA A 281 -13.68 13.65 -24.82
N MET A 282 -14.65 14.37 -24.25
CA MET A 282 -14.41 15.37 -23.21
C MET A 282 -13.87 14.75 -21.92
N GLN A 283 -14.46 13.67 -21.41
CA GLN A 283 -13.93 13.03 -20.21
C GLN A 283 -12.49 12.53 -20.39
N VAL A 284 -12.15 12.02 -21.58
CA VAL A 284 -10.82 11.45 -21.85
C VAL A 284 -9.76 12.53 -22.12
N HIS A 285 -10.10 13.67 -22.72
CA HIS A 285 -9.09 14.65 -23.20
C HIS A 285 -9.21 16.08 -22.64
N TYR A 286 -10.22 16.38 -21.81
CA TYR A 286 -10.46 17.74 -21.32
C TYR A 286 -9.35 18.27 -20.41
N SER A 287 -8.81 17.43 -19.53
CA SER A 287 -7.71 17.80 -18.61
C SER A 287 -6.43 18.21 -19.38
N THR A 288 -6.16 17.55 -20.50
CA THR A 288 -5.01 17.84 -21.38
C THR A 288 -5.22 19.14 -22.18
N LEU A 289 -6.41 19.35 -22.75
CA LEU A 289 -6.72 20.54 -23.55
C LEU A 289 -6.91 21.81 -22.71
N GLY A 290 -7.44 21.69 -21.49
CA GLY A 290 -7.61 22.82 -20.56
C GLY A 290 -6.28 23.43 -20.10
N LYS A 291 -5.21 22.63 -20.06
CA LYS A 291 -3.84 23.07 -19.73
C LYS A 291 -3.16 23.85 -20.87
N VAL A 292 -3.69 23.78 -22.10
CA VAL A 292 -3.09 24.42 -23.27
C VAL A 292 -3.27 25.94 -23.22
N ARG A 293 -2.15 26.67 -23.10
CA ARG A 293 -2.12 28.16 -23.05
C ARG A 293 -2.83 28.84 -24.23
N LEU A 294 -2.86 28.21 -25.41
CA LEU A 294 -3.55 28.72 -26.59
C LEU A 294 -5.08 28.77 -26.37
N PHE A 295 -5.64 27.77 -25.69
CA PHE A 295 -7.08 27.61 -25.48
C PHE A 295 -7.59 28.20 -24.16
N ARG A 296 -6.69 28.72 -23.32
CA ARG A 296 -7.06 29.39 -22.06
C ARG A 296 -7.96 30.62 -22.32
N GLY A 297 -9.19 30.53 -21.82
CA GLY A 297 -10.25 31.54 -21.97
C GLY A 297 -11.15 31.35 -23.20
N CYS A 298 -11.03 30.23 -23.92
CA CYS A 298 -12.01 29.84 -24.95
C CYS A 298 -13.23 29.19 -24.29
N ASP A 299 -14.41 29.34 -24.91
CA ASP A 299 -15.63 28.74 -24.41
C ASP A 299 -15.59 27.21 -24.46
N ILE A 300 -16.32 26.56 -23.54
CA ILE A 300 -16.36 25.10 -23.42
C ILE A 300 -16.94 24.42 -24.67
N THR A 301 -17.81 25.10 -25.43
CA THR A 301 -18.33 24.59 -26.71
C THR A 301 -17.25 24.50 -27.79
N PHE A 302 -16.38 25.51 -27.89
CA PHE A 302 -15.22 25.47 -28.77
C PHE A 302 -14.25 24.34 -28.38
N LEU A 303 -14.01 24.15 -27.08
CA LEU A 303 -13.16 23.06 -26.59
C LEU A 303 -13.74 21.69 -26.97
N ARG A 304 -15.05 21.48 -26.80
CA ARG A 304 -15.75 20.24 -27.19
C ARG A 304 -15.53 19.88 -28.65
N ASP A 305 -15.70 20.86 -29.55
CA ASP A 305 -15.52 20.64 -30.98
C ASP A 305 -14.03 20.48 -31.36
N ALA A 306 -13.12 21.13 -30.65
CA ALA A 306 -11.68 21.00 -30.85
C ALA A 306 -11.16 19.61 -30.48
N VAL A 307 -11.67 19.01 -29.38
CA VAL A 307 -11.32 17.65 -28.95
C VAL A 307 -11.60 16.64 -30.05
N LEU A 308 -12.75 16.77 -30.71
CA LEU A 308 -13.18 15.85 -31.78
C LEU A 308 -12.31 15.93 -33.04
N GLN A 309 -11.46 16.94 -33.16
CA GLN A 309 -10.52 17.11 -34.28
C GLN A 309 -9.10 16.60 -33.97
N LEU A 310 -8.82 16.20 -32.72
CA LEU A 310 -7.53 15.64 -32.33
C LEU A 310 -7.34 14.24 -32.91
N GLN A 311 -6.15 13.98 -33.44
CA GLN A 311 -5.77 12.66 -33.94
C GLN A 311 -4.58 12.13 -33.12
N PRO A 312 -4.67 10.94 -32.50
CA PRO A 312 -3.53 10.34 -31.82
C PRO A 312 -2.48 9.90 -32.85
N VAL A 313 -1.21 10.13 -32.52
CA VAL A 313 -0.02 9.77 -33.30
C VAL A 313 0.99 9.18 -32.34
N VAL A 314 1.42 7.93 -32.58
CA VAL A 314 2.44 7.25 -31.76
C VAL A 314 3.80 7.38 -32.44
N LEU A 315 4.79 7.86 -31.70
CA LEU A 315 6.21 7.86 -32.07
C LEU A 315 6.93 6.71 -31.36
N LEU A 316 7.72 5.94 -32.12
CA LEU A 316 8.61 4.92 -31.58
C LEU A 316 9.91 5.54 -31.08
N PRO A 317 10.68 4.83 -30.22
CA PRO A 317 12.03 5.24 -29.87
C PRO A 317 12.90 5.49 -31.12
N GLY A 318 13.49 6.68 -31.20
CA GLY A 318 14.29 7.15 -32.33
C GLY A 318 13.50 7.79 -33.48
N ASP A 319 12.17 7.82 -33.42
CA ASP A 319 11.36 8.51 -34.43
C ASP A 319 11.52 10.03 -34.31
N PHE A 320 11.53 10.69 -35.48
CA PHE A 320 11.53 12.14 -35.59
C PHE A 320 10.12 12.63 -35.95
N GLY A 321 9.61 13.60 -35.19
CA GLY A 321 8.36 14.30 -35.45
C GLY A 321 8.57 15.54 -36.33
N ASP A 322 7.73 15.71 -37.36
CA ASP A 322 7.74 16.89 -38.23
C ASP A 322 6.94 18.05 -37.60
N VAL A 323 7.66 19.11 -37.18
CA VAL A 323 7.09 20.28 -36.50
C VAL A 323 6.64 21.39 -37.47
N GLY A 324 6.76 21.19 -38.79
CA GLY A 324 6.52 22.25 -39.77
C GLY A 324 5.06 22.53 -40.15
N ARG A 325 4.14 21.59 -39.90
CA ARG A 325 2.81 21.61 -40.53
C ARG A 325 1.65 21.77 -39.56
N ASP A 326 1.71 21.07 -38.43
CA ASP A 326 0.59 20.95 -37.50
C ASP A 326 1.02 21.22 -36.05
N MET A 327 0.03 21.38 -35.17
CA MET A 327 0.25 21.49 -33.74
C MET A 327 0.16 20.10 -33.11
N TYR A 328 1.03 19.83 -32.13
CA TYR A 328 1.05 18.58 -31.38
C TYR A 328 0.98 18.86 -29.88
N ILE A 329 0.28 17.99 -29.18
CA ILE A 329 0.17 17.98 -27.72
C ILE A 329 0.74 16.65 -27.23
N VAL A 330 1.67 16.67 -26.28
CA VAL A 330 2.22 15.43 -25.71
C VAL A 330 1.16 14.80 -24.80
N GLY A 331 0.67 13.62 -25.18
CA GLY A 331 -0.36 12.87 -24.44
C GLY A 331 0.23 11.88 -23.45
N SER A 332 1.27 11.15 -23.86
CA SER A 332 2.07 10.26 -23.00
C SER A 332 3.52 10.21 -23.51
N GLY A 333 4.47 9.90 -22.63
CA GLY A 333 5.91 9.95 -22.94
C GLY A 333 6.47 11.38 -22.98
N PHE A 334 7.59 11.55 -23.67
CA PHE A 334 8.26 12.84 -23.79
C PHE A 334 9.05 12.94 -25.09
N VAL A 335 9.23 14.18 -25.54
CA VAL A 335 9.95 14.45 -26.78
C VAL A 335 11.07 15.47 -26.60
N GLU A 336 12.16 15.28 -27.32
CA GLU A 336 13.36 16.13 -27.30
C GLU A 336 13.35 17.09 -28.49
N VAL A 337 13.43 18.38 -28.20
CA VAL A 337 13.51 19.49 -29.17
C VAL A 337 14.98 19.69 -29.52
N LEU A 338 15.36 19.50 -30.79
CA LEU A 338 16.76 19.52 -31.26
C LEU A 338 17.21 20.94 -31.67
N ASP A 339 18.49 21.27 -31.61
CA ASP A 339 18.89 22.67 -31.90
C ASP A 339 18.82 23.03 -33.41
N ALA A 340 18.98 22.03 -34.29
CA ALA A 340 18.85 22.15 -35.75
C ALA A 340 18.40 20.82 -36.38
N PRO A 341 17.84 20.82 -37.61
CA PRO A 341 17.46 19.59 -38.29
C PRO A 341 18.63 18.62 -38.42
N GLY A 342 18.47 17.39 -37.92
CA GLY A 342 19.53 16.37 -37.88
C GLY A 342 20.63 16.56 -36.82
N SER A 343 20.51 17.56 -35.93
CA SER A 343 21.42 17.74 -34.78
C SER A 343 21.09 16.75 -33.65
N ASN A 344 22.12 16.24 -32.96
CA ASN A 344 21.93 15.45 -31.73
C ASN A 344 21.90 16.31 -30.45
N VAL A 345 22.02 17.64 -30.57
CA VAL A 345 22.03 18.55 -29.43
C VAL A 345 20.60 18.83 -28.98
N VAL A 346 20.26 18.37 -27.78
CA VAL A 346 18.93 18.55 -27.18
C VAL A 346 18.85 19.94 -26.55
N ARG A 347 17.92 20.76 -27.04
CA ARG A 347 17.66 22.10 -26.53
C ARG A 347 16.68 22.10 -25.36
N LYS A 348 15.68 21.23 -25.43
CA LYS A 348 14.62 21.15 -24.40
C LYS A 348 13.89 19.82 -24.48
N ARG A 349 13.51 19.25 -23.34
CA ARG A 349 12.55 18.14 -23.25
C ARG A 349 11.14 18.68 -23.02
N LEU A 350 10.17 18.14 -23.76
CA LEU A 350 8.76 18.44 -23.63
C LEU A 350 8.04 17.22 -23.06
N GLN A 351 7.52 17.36 -21.85
CA GLN A 351 6.77 16.33 -21.13
C GLN A 351 5.28 16.38 -21.47
N VAL A 352 4.52 15.40 -20.96
CA VAL A 352 3.06 15.31 -21.08
C VAL A 352 2.36 16.65 -20.77
N GLY A 353 1.38 17.02 -21.58
CA GLY A 353 0.67 18.31 -21.52
C GLY A 353 1.41 19.46 -22.20
N SER A 354 2.68 19.28 -22.61
CA SER A 354 3.40 20.26 -23.40
C SER A 354 2.83 20.36 -24.82
N VAL A 355 2.86 21.57 -25.39
CA VAL A 355 2.43 21.84 -26.77
C VAL A 355 3.60 22.36 -27.58
N PHE A 356 3.72 21.87 -28.81
CA PHE A 356 4.68 22.35 -29.79
C PHE A 356 4.08 22.37 -31.20
N GLY A 357 4.70 23.12 -32.12
CA GLY A 357 4.17 23.30 -33.48
C GLY A 357 3.01 24.32 -33.56
N GLU A 358 2.68 25.02 -32.46
CA GLU A 358 1.60 26.01 -32.43
C GLU A 358 1.86 27.20 -33.38
N ASN A 359 3.13 27.48 -33.70
CA ASN A 359 3.50 28.51 -34.67
C ASN A 359 3.15 28.12 -36.12
N SER A 360 3.07 26.82 -36.40
CA SER A 360 2.69 26.26 -37.71
C SER A 360 1.21 26.50 -38.02
N LEU A 361 0.37 26.68 -36.99
CA LEU A 361 -1.01 27.14 -37.12
C LEU A 361 -1.09 28.63 -37.51
N LEU A 362 -0.12 29.45 -37.10
CA LEU A 362 -0.19 30.93 -37.16
C LEU A 362 0.54 31.56 -38.36
N THR A 363 1.54 30.88 -38.93
CA THR A 363 2.35 31.43 -40.04
C THR A 363 2.46 30.42 -41.18
N PRO A 364 2.27 30.80 -42.47
CA PRO A 364 2.35 29.89 -43.62
C PRO A 364 3.72 29.20 -43.78
N HIS A 365 4.79 29.83 -43.30
CA HIS A 365 6.17 29.33 -43.46
C HIS A 365 6.95 29.48 -42.16
N CYS A 366 7.16 28.36 -41.48
CA CYS A 366 7.97 28.31 -40.28
C CYS A 366 9.48 28.39 -40.64
N ARG A 367 10.11 29.56 -40.50
CA ARG A 367 11.55 29.74 -40.74
C ARG A 367 12.46 29.21 -39.60
N ARG A 368 11.88 28.73 -38.49
CA ARG A 368 12.56 28.20 -37.30
C ARG A 368 11.79 27.02 -36.70
N CYS A 369 11.39 26.07 -37.54
CA CYS A 369 10.83 24.83 -37.01
C CYS A 369 11.97 23.92 -36.59
N VAL A 370 11.80 23.36 -35.40
CA VAL A 370 12.79 22.54 -34.74
C VAL A 370 12.34 21.09 -34.92
N ASP A 371 13.25 20.19 -35.28
CA ASP A 371 12.95 18.77 -35.29
C ASP A 371 12.83 18.25 -33.86
N VAL A 372 11.90 17.33 -33.68
CA VAL A 372 11.63 16.73 -32.38
C VAL A 372 11.93 15.24 -32.50
N ARG A 373 12.67 14.69 -31.54
CA ARG A 373 12.98 13.26 -31.48
C ARG A 373 12.27 12.63 -30.29
N SER A 374 11.75 11.42 -30.45
CA SER A 374 11.20 10.63 -29.34
C SER A 374 12.26 9.67 -28.82
N PRO A 375 12.80 9.83 -27.60
CA PRO A 375 13.77 8.89 -27.04
C PRO A 375 13.12 7.56 -26.64
N GLY A 376 11.84 7.60 -26.25
CA GLY A 376 11.02 6.45 -25.91
C GLY A 376 9.76 6.35 -26.78
N PHE A 377 8.79 5.54 -26.36
CA PHE A 377 7.46 5.58 -26.95
C PHE A 377 6.73 6.84 -26.48
N THR A 378 6.16 7.59 -27.43
CA THR A 378 5.45 8.83 -27.12
C THR A 378 4.17 8.90 -27.91
N THR A 379 3.05 9.16 -27.24
CA THR A 379 1.77 9.46 -27.89
C THR A 379 1.56 10.97 -27.96
N LEU A 380 1.28 11.46 -29.17
CA LEU A 380 1.00 12.87 -29.47
C LEU A 380 -0.44 13.02 -29.96
N PHE A 381 -1.14 14.06 -29.52
CA PHE A 381 -2.39 14.50 -30.13
C PHE A 381 -2.11 15.58 -31.16
N ARG A 382 -2.31 15.26 -32.44
CA ARG A 382 -2.12 16.15 -33.58
C ARG A 382 -3.40 16.92 -33.87
N LEU A 383 -3.27 18.24 -34.03
CA LEU A 383 -4.31 19.14 -34.52
C LEU A 383 -3.87 19.81 -35.82
N GLY A 384 -4.55 19.45 -36.91
CA GLY A 384 -4.20 19.93 -38.25
C GLY A 384 -4.55 21.40 -38.48
N ARG A 385 -3.71 22.14 -39.20
CA ARG A 385 -3.93 23.59 -39.47
C ARG A 385 -5.27 23.88 -40.15
N GLU A 386 -5.61 23.14 -41.19
CA GLU A 386 -6.86 23.37 -41.94
C GLU A 386 -8.09 23.10 -41.06
N ARG A 387 -8.05 22.04 -40.25
CA ARG A 387 -9.12 21.68 -39.31
C ARG A 387 -9.26 22.71 -38.19
N PHE A 388 -8.13 23.20 -37.68
CA PHE A 388 -8.10 24.25 -36.67
C PHE A 388 -8.74 25.55 -37.16
N TRP A 389 -8.36 26.03 -38.35
CA TRP A 389 -8.94 27.24 -38.89
C TRP A 389 -10.39 27.04 -39.32
N ALA A 390 -10.76 25.89 -39.90
CA ALA A 390 -12.16 25.58 -40.19
C ALA A 390 -13.03 25.67 -38.92
N LEU A 391 -12.52 25.18 -37.79
CA LEU A 391 -13.18 25.30 -36.50
C LEU A 391 -13.19 26.75 -35.98
N ALA A 392 -12.06 27.46 -36.05
CA ALA A 392 -11.96 28.84 -35.55
C ALA A 392 -12.92 29.81 -36.26
N HIS A 393 -13.18 29.63 -37.56
CA HIS A 393 -14.14 30.45 -38.31
C HIS A 393 -15.60 30.27 -37.84
N LEU A 394 -15.93 29.13 -37.21
CA LEU A 394 -17.25 28.89 -36.60
C LEU A 394 -17.42 29.65 -35.27
N TYR A 395 -16.33 30.15 -34.68
CA TYR A 395 -16.29 30.83 -33.38
C TYR A 395 -15.55 32.19 -33.47
N PRO A 396 -16.23 33.27 -33.94
CA PRO A 396 -15.59 34.55 -34.26
C PRO A 396 -14.82 35.22 -33.10
N ASP A 397 -15.25 35.01 -31.85
CA ASP A 397 -14.59 35.58 -30.67
C ASP A 397 -13.26 34.87 -30.34
N VAL A 398 -13.19 33.57 -30.60
CA VAL A 398 -11.97 32.77 -30.48
C VAL A 398 -10.99 33.17 -31.57
N GLU A 399 -11.47 33.33 -32.82
CA GLU A 399 -10.67 33.79 -33.94
C GLU A 399 -10.04 35.17 -33.68
N ARG A 400 -10.83 36.15 -33.21
CA ARG A 400 -10.34 37.49 -32.85
C ARG A 400 -9.30 37.45 -31.72
N THR A 401 -9.51 36.60 -30.71
CA THR A 401 -8.60 36.46 -29.57
C THR A 401 -7.26 35.89 -30.01
N ILE A 402 -7.27 34.87 -30.85
CA ILE A 402 -6.06 34.27 -31.43
C ILE A 402 -5.33 35.29 -32.30
N GLN A 403 -6.04 35.99 -33.21
CA GLN A 403 -5.44 37.02 -34.07
C GLN A 403 -4.81 38.18 -33.27
N ARG A 404 -5.46 38.64 -32.17
CA ARG A 404 -4.90 39.66 -31.26
C ARG A 404 -3.61 39.19 -30.58
N ARG A 405 -3.58 37.96 -30.07
CA ARG A 405 -2.41 37.38 -29.42
C ARG A 405 -1.24 37.21 -30.41
N THR A 406 -1.54 36.87 -31.66
CA THR A 406 -0.54 36.78 -32.75
C THR A 406 0.09 38.13 -33.08
N ARG A 407 -0.70 39.20 -33.19
CA ARG A 407 -0.18 40.57 -33.43
C ARG A 407 0.74 41.06 -32.31
N ARG A 408 0.39 40.80 -31.03
CA ARG A 408 1.23 41.17 -29.87
C ARG A 408 2.58 40.43 -29.85
N ARG A 409 2.61 39.17 -30.29
CA ARG A 409 3.85 38.38 -30.36
C ARG A 409 4.78 38.83 -31.49
N LEU A 410 4.24 39.15 -32.67
CA LEU A 410 5.01 39.69 -33.79
C LEU A 410 5.65 41.05 -33.43
N ALA A 411 4.94 41.90 -32.67
CA ALA A 411 5.47 43.16 -32.15
C ALA A 411 6.62 42.96 -31.14
N LYS A 412 6.50 42.02 -30.18
CA LYS A 412 7.58 41.71 -29.22
C LYS A 412 8.82 41.12 -29.90
N SER A 413 8.67 40.36 -30.98
CA SER A 413 9.81 39.84 -31.76
C SER A 413 10.52 40.92 -32.60
N ALA A 414 9.83 41.99 -32.98
CA ALA A 414 10.44 43.14 -33.65
C ALA A 414 11.23 44.02 -32.68
N GLN A 415 10.76 44.17 -31.43
CA GLN A 415 11.42 44.99 -30.40
C GLN A 415 12.74 44.39 -29.88
N ARG A 416 12.86 43.05 -29.87
CA ARG A 416 14.13 42.35 -29.59
C ARG A 416 15.25 42.60 -30.62
N ARG A 417 14.94 43.16 -31.80
CA ARG A 417 15.95 43.50 -32.82
C ARG A 417 16.59 44.88 -32.63
N SER A 418 15.99 45.79 -31.85
CA SER A 418 16.60 47.11 -31.58
C SER A 418 17.49 47.14 -30.34
N TRP A 419 17.52 46.06 -29.54
CA TRP A 419 18.33 45.93 -28.31
C TRP A 419 19.68 45.23 -28.52
N GLY A 420 20.05 44.93 -29.78
CA GLY A 420 21.30 44.25 -30.14
C GLY A 420 22.45 45.16 -30.61
N MET A 421 22.30 46.49 -30.53
CA MET A 421 23.32 47.44 -30.96
C MET A 421 23.35 48.65 -30.01
N GLN A 422 23.93 48.48 -28.82
CA GLN A 422 24.65 49.51 -28.06
C GLN A 422 25.17 48.91 -26.75
N LEU A 423 26.34 48.29 -26.84
CA LEU A 423 27.23 48.15 -25.69
C LEU A 423 28.11 49.40 -25.66
N GLY A 424 27.73 50.35 -24.83
CA GLY A 424 28.51 51.51 -24.44
C GLY A 424 28.50 51.56 -22.92
N SER A 425 29.70 51.51 -22.35
CA SER A 425 30.03 51.58 -20.93
C SER A 425 29.28 52.70 -20.20
N ASP A 426 28.63 52.34 -19.10
CA ASP A 426 28.57 53.19 -17.90
C ASP A 426 28.50 52.27 -16.67
N ALA A 427 29.48 52.45 -15.79
CA ALA A 427 29.63 51.72 -14.55
C ALA A 427 28.53 52.14 -13.56
N VAL A 428 27.75 51.17 -13.11
CA VAL A 428 26.91 51.27 -11.90
C VAL A 428 27.80 50.91 -10.71
N PRO A 429 27.67 51.56 -9.54
CA PRO A 429 28.52 51.30 -8.39
C PRO A 429 28.39 49.84 -7.93
N VAL A 430 29.53 49.27 -7.52
CA VAL A 430 29.65 47.93 -6.92
C VAL A 430 28.74 47.84 -5.70
N SER A 431 27.67 47.06 -5.81
CA SER A 431 26.90 46.55 -4.67
C SER A 431 27.67 45.38 -4.04
N ALA A 432 27.58 45.27 -2.72
CA ALA A 432 28.24 44.27 -1.88
C ALA A 432 28.00 42.82 -2.38
N ALA A 433 28.95 41.92 -2.11
CA ALA A 433 28.88 40.53 -2.54
C ALA A 433 27.87 39.76 -1.67
N GLU A 434 26.65 39.59 -2.15
CA GLU A 434 25.63 38.76 -1.51
C GLU A 434 26.07 37.28 -1.47
N PHE A 435 26.00 36.64 -0.29
CA PHE A 435 26.35 35.22 -0.12
C PHE A 435 25.11 34.35 -0.30
N GLN A 436 25.13 33.45 -1.29
CA GLN A 436 24.05 32.50 -1.54
C GLN A 436 24.39 31.13 -0.97
N LEU A 437 23.45 30.58 -0.21
CA LEU A 437 23.51 29.24 0.38
C LEU A 437 22.30 28.44 -0.10
N THR A 438 22.52 27.22 -0.56
CA THR A 438 21.46 26.25 -0.80
C THR A 438 21.45 25.21 0.31
N ILE A 439 20.31 25.03 0.96
CA ILE A 439 20.09 23.97 1.94
C ILE A 439 19.15 22.94 1.32
N ILE A 440 19.65 21.72 1.16
CA ILE A 440 18.81 20.56 0.86
C ILE A 440 18.61 19.73 2.13
N HIS A 441 17.39 19.27 2.37
CA HIS A 441 17.09 18.59 3.63
C HIS A 441 15.99 17.55 3.55
N ASN A 442 16.03 16.62 4.50
CA ASN A 442 14.98 15.64 4.76
C ASN A 442 14.79 15.49 6.27
N ASN A 443 13.68 14.87 6.64
CA ASN A 443 13.32 14.51 8.00
C ASN A 443 12.37 13.30 7.92
N ASP A 444 12.25 12.53 9.01
CA ASP A 444 11.21 11.51 9.18
C ASP A 444 11.11 10.49 8.03
N VAL A 445 12.26 10.05 7.49
CA VAL A 445 12.27 9.03 6.43
C VAL A 445 11.79 7.69 6.98
N HIS A 446 12.00 7.43 8.28
CA HIS A 446 11.48 6.24 8.93
C HIS A 446 11.81 4.95 8.16
N SER A 447 13.07 4.84 7.72
CA SER A 447 13.59 3.68 6.98
C SER A 447 12.80 3.28 5.72
N HIS A 448 11.99 4.18 5.16
CA HIS A 448 11.36 4.00 3.84
C HIS A 448 12.40 4.16 2.73
N PHE A 449 13.25 3.13 2.60
CA PHE A 449 14.27 3.07 1.55
C PHE A 449 13.70 2.61 0.21
N ASP A 450 12.58 1.89 0.24
CA ASP A 450 11.77 1.68 -0.95
C ASP A 450 10.91 2.91 -1.26
N PRO A 451 10.57 3.12 -2.54
CA PRO A 451 9.54 4.08 -2.91
C PRO A 451 8.21 3.80 -2.19
N VAL A 452 7.50 4.87 -1.87
CA VAL A 452 6.14 4.84 -1.30
C VAL A 452 5.10 5.17 -2.36
N ALA A 453 3.87 4.71 -2.16
CA ALA A 453 2.75 5.09 -3.02
C ALA A 453 2.39 6.58 -2.85
N ALA A 454 1.52 7.09 -3.74
CA ALA A 454 0.92 8.42 -3.61
C ALA A 454 0.36 8.71 -2.21
N SER A 455 -0.30 7.71 -1.59
CA SER A 455 -0.87 7.79 -0.24
C SER A 455 0.16 7.66 0.90
N THR A 456 1.46 7.63 0.59
CA THR A 456 2.58 7.35 1.51
C THR A 456 2.67 5.92 2.06
N GLY A 457 1.70 5.05 1.76
CA GLY A 457 1.78 3.64 2.12
C GLY A 457 2.75 2.83 1.24
N ALA A 458 2.89 1.54 1.55
CA ALA A 458 3.76 0.63 0.79
C ALA A 458 3.46 0.61 -0.72
N CYS A 459 4.46 0.93 -1.55
CA CYS A 459 4.38 0.75 -2.99
C CYS A 459 4.52 -0.74 -3.34
N ARG A 460 3.49 -1.32 -3.97
CA ARG A 460 3.46 -2.76 -4.29
C ARG A 460 4.05 -3.09 -5.66
N ASP A 461 3.96 -2.18 -6.62
CA ASP A 461 4.54 -2.33 -7.95
C ASP A 461 5.19 -1.01 -8.39
N PHE A 462 6.53 -1.00 -8.46
CA PHE A 462 7.30 0.18 -8.86
C PHE A 462 7.06 0.61 -10.32
N ASN A 463 6.46 -0.26 -11.13
CA ASN A 463 6.22 -0.03 -12.55
C ASN A 463 4.75 0.20 -12.90
N ASP A 464 3.84 0.24 -11.92
CA ASP A 464 2.43 0.50 -12.16
C ASP A 464 2.22 1.99 -12.53
N PRO A 465 1.84 2.29 -13.79
CA PRO A 465 1.64 3.68 -14.22
C PRO A 465 0.37 4.30 -13.65
N ASP A 466 -0.61 3.49 -13.22
CA ASP A 466 -1.84 3.96 -12.61
C ASP A 466 -1.64 4.30 -11.12
N ASN A 467 -0.61 3.74 -10.49
CA ASN A 467 -0.24 3.96 -9.09
C ASN A 467 1.28 4.26 -8.96
N PRO A 468 1.75 5.43 -9.43
CA PRO A 468 3.16 5.77 -9.41
C PRO A 468 3.72 5.85 -7.98
N CYS A 469 5.00 5.49 -7.86
CA CYS A 469 5.71 5.47 -6.57
C CYS A 469 6.80 6.52 -6.50
N TYR A 470 6.91 7.13 -5.32
CA TYR A 470 7.69 8.34 -5.04
C TYR A 470 8.71 8.07 -3.93
N GLY A 471 9.76 8.88 -3.85
CA GLY A 471 10.81 8.69 -2.86
C GLY A 471 11.68 7.47 -3.14
N GLY A 472 12.14 6.83 -2.07
CA GLY A 472 13.11 5.74 -2.09
C GLY A 472 14.56 6.22 -2.12
N ILE A 473 15.45 5.41 -1.57
CA ILE A 473 16.85 5.78 -1.34
C ILE A 473 17.59 6.06 -2.65
N GLY A 474 17.32 5.31 -3.72
CA GLY A 474 17.95 5.54 -5.02
C GLY A 474 17.65 6.93 -5.58
N ARG A 475 16.40 7.39 -5.51
CA ARG A 475 16.02 8.74 -5.96
C ARG A 475 16.60 9.82 -5.08
N LEU A 476 16.63 9.58 -3.76
CA LEU A 476 17.19 10.52 -2.80
C LEU A 476 18.69 10.73 -3.04
N VAL A 477 19.46 9.65 -3.16
CA VAL A 477 20.90 9.70 -3.46
C VAL A 477 21.16 10.42 -4.78
N SER A 478 20.41 10.07 -5.83
CA SER A 478 20.52 10.71 -7.15
C SER A 478 20.26 12.21 -7.08
N ALA A 479 19.16 12.62 -6.44
CA ALA A 479 18.78 14.03 -6.31
C ALA A 479 19.80 14.84 -5.51
N VAL A 480 20.24 14.34 -4.36
CA VAL A 480 21.23 15.02 -3.50
C VAL A 480 22.56 15.18 -4.22
N ARG A 481 23.08 14.12 -4.86
CA ARG A 481 24.34 14.19 -5.63
C ARG A 481 24.24 15.17 -6.80
N SER A 482 23.14 15.12 -7.54
CA SER A 482 22.90 15.99 -8.69
C SER A 482 22.88 17.47 -8.28
N ILE A 483 22.22 17.80 -7.17
CA ILE A 483 22.17 19.19 -6.66
C ILE A 483 23.54 19.64 -6.16
N LYS A 484 24.22 18.84 -5.31
CA LYS A 484 25.56 19.19 -4.80
C LYS A 484 26.60 19.39 -5.90
N GLN A 485 26.45 18.71 -7.04
CA GLN A 485 27.34 18.88 -8.20
C GLN A 485 27.04 20.13 -9.04
N GLN A 486 25.77 20.54 -9.11
CA GLN A 486 25.33 21.63 -9.99
C GLN A 486 25.26 22.99 -9.28
N VAL A 487 25.09 22.99 -7.96
CA VAL A 487 24.84 24.19 -7.17
C VAL A 487 25.98 24.38 -6.16
N PRO A 488 26.80 25.44 -6.28
CA PRO A 488 27.84 25.75 -5.30
C PRO A 488 27.21 26.11 -3.95
N ASN A 489 28.01 26.08 -2.88
CA ASN A 489 27.56 26.42 -1.52
C ASN A 489 26.29 25.66 -1.12
N THR A 490 26.28 24.34 -1.30
CA THR A 490 25.15 23.48 -0.92
C THR A 490 25.47 22.71 0.37
N LEU A 491 24.56 22.76 1.34
CA LEU A 491 24.57 21.92 2.54
C LEU A 491 23.40 20.92 2.49
N ALA A 492 23.69 19.64 2.73
CA ALA A 492 22.72 18.58 2.90
C ALA A 492 22.53 18.30 4.40
N LEU A 493 21.34 18.57 4.94
CA LEU A 493 21.02 18.49 6.37
C LEU A 493 19.87 17.51 6.62
N TYR A 494 19.83 16.91 7.82
CA TYR A 494 18.77 15.95 8.16
C TYR A 494 18.19 16.19 9.56
N GLY A 495 16.87 16.35 9.63
CA GLY A 495 16.10 16.68 10.83
C GLY A 495 15.54 15.47 11.59
N GLY A 496 16.37 14.45 11.88
CA GLY A 496 16.02 13.30 12.75
C GLY A 496 14.98 12.29 12.21
N ASP A 497 14.85 11.15 12.90
CA ASP A 497 13.93 10.03 12.62
C ASP A 497 14.19 9.31 11.27
N ILE A 498 15.43 8.87 11.09
CA ILE A 498 15.78 7.90 10.04
C ILE A 498 15.47 6.46 10.49
N PHE A 499 15.53 6.19 11.79
CA PHE A 499 15.17 4.90 12.39
C PHE A 499 13.66 4.66 12.37
N GLN A 500 13.32 3.36 12.52
CA GLN A 500 11.96 2.83 12.66
C GLN A 500 11.03 3.08 11.48
N GLY A 501 9.95 2.30 11.34
CA GLY A 501 8.82 2.61 10.45
C GLY A 501 8.62 1.63 9.29
N ASP A 502 9.70 1.14 8.69
CA ASP A 502 9.63 0.04 7.71
C ASP A 502 10.30 -1.26 8.22
N LEU A 503 10.01 -2.36 7.54
CA LEU A 503 10.63 -3.67 7.73
C LEU A 503 12.17 -3.63 7.68
N TYR A 504 12.77 -2.73 6.90
CA TYR A 504 14.22 -2.59 6.84
C TYR A 504 14.81 -2.40 8.24
N TYR A 505 14.33 -1.42 9.00
CA TYR A 505 14.82 -1.21 10.36
C TYR A 505 14.41 -2.35 11.28
N THR A 506 13.16 -2.83 11.18
CA THR A 506 12.64 -3.90 12.06
C THR A 506 13.55 -5.14 12.05
N LEU A 507 14.06 -5.54 10.87
CA LEU A 507 14.85 -6.76 10.72
C LEU A 507 16.36 -6.54 10.76
N PHE A 508 16.85 -5.46 10.19
CA PHE A 508 18.29 -5.22 10.01
C PHE A 508 18.84 -4.14 10.95
N LYS A 509 17.98 -3.47 11.72
CA LYS A 509 18.33 -2.46 12.71
C LYS A 509 19.19 -1.35 12.09
N SER A 510 20.10 -0.76 12.87
CA SER A 510 20.96 0.34 12.42
C SER A 510 21.88 -0.02 11.25
N GLN A 511 22.13 -1.30 10.97
CA GLN A 511 23.06 -1.72 9.91
C GLN A 511 22.62 -1.24 8.51
N VAL A 512 21.35 -1.50 8.15
CA VAL A 512 20.82 -1.08 6.84
C VAL A 512 20.74 0.44 6.76
N VAL A 513 20.34 1.10 7.86
CA VAL A 513 20.26 2.56 7.92
C VAL A 513 21.61 3.18 7.65
N LEU A 514 22.66 2.66 8.29
CA LEU A 514 24.02 3.14 8.15
C LEU A 514 24.51 3.03 6.70
N GLU A 515 24.28 1.88 6.07
CA GLU A 515 24.67 1.66 4.67
C GLU A 515 23.95 2.63 3.73
N MET A 516 22.63 2.79 3.90
CA MET A 516 21.82 3.68 3.06
C MET A 516 22.18 5.15 3.25
N ILE A 517 22.28 5.63 4.50
CA ILE A 517 22.47 7.06 4.78
C ILE A 517 23.85 7.56 4.39
N ASN A 518 24.89 6.71 4.54
CA ASN A 518 26.24 7.04 4.14
C ASN A 518 26.38 7.25 2.62
N MET A 519 25.47 6.69 1.80
CA MET A 519 25.46 6.90 0.35
C MET A 519 24.88 8.26 -0.07
N VAL A 520 23.99 8.85 0.74
CA VAL A 520 23.33 10.15 0.45
C VAL A 520 24.30 11.32 0.57
N SER A 521 25.31 11.21 1.44
CA SER A 521 26.34 12.25 1.68
C SER A 521 25.80 13.53 2.33
N TYR A 522 25.11 13.36 3.47
CA TYR A 522 24.73 14.48 4.35
C TYR A 522 25.96 15.14 4.97
N ASP A 523 25.88 16.46 5.20
CA ASP A 523 26.95 17.24 5.83
C ASP A 523 26.81 17.23 7.37
N ALA A 524 25.56 17.23 7.85
CA ALA A 524 25.22 17.07 9.25
C ALA A 524 23.79 16.51 9.44
N MET A 525 23.58 15.76 10.52
CA MET A 525 22.28 15.19 10.88
C MET A 525 22.02 15.42 12.37
N ALA A 526 20.78 15.70 12.74
CA ALA A 526 20.32 15.69 14.12
C ALA A 526 19.76 14.30 14.49
N LEU A 527 19.73 13.98 15.78
CA LEU A 527 18.98 12.82 16.27
C LEU A 527 17.51 13.21 16.44
N GLY A 528 16.61 12.34 16.01
CA GLY A 528 15.21 12.34 16.39
C GLY A 528 14.96 11.43 17.59
N ASN A 529 13.69 11.26 17.94
CA ASN A 529 13.33 10.40 19.06
C ASN A 529 13.49 8.92 18.70
N HIS A 530 13.19 8.51 17.47
CA HIS A 530 13.22 7.10 17.08
C HIS A 530 14.64 6.53 16.96
N GLU A 531 15.67 7.38 16.93
CA GLU A 531 17.06 6.92 17.04
C GLU A 531 17.37 6.22 18.39
N PHE A 532 16.52 6.42 19.40
CA PHE A 532 16.64 5.80 20.73
C PHE A 532 15.73 4.57 20.92
N ASP A 533 15.05 4.07 19.88
CA ASP A 533 14.05 2.99 20.01
C ASP A 533 14.63 1.68 20.53
N ASP A 534 15.87 1.35 20.13
CA ASP A 534 16.61 0.19 20.64
C ASP A 534 17.57 0.57 21.78
N GLY A 535 17.35 1.73 22.42
CA GLY A 535 18.22 2.30 23.42
C GLY A 535 19.63 2.59 22.89
N LEU A 536 20.60 2.67 23.79
CA LEU A 536 21.99 2.94 23.39
C LEU A 536 22.65 1.75 22.67
N ASP A 537 22.22 0.53 22.94
CA ASP A 537 22.74 -0.66 22.26
C ASP A 537 22.46 -0.62 20.75
N GLY A 538 21.34 -0.02 20.33
CA GLY A 538 21.03 0.22 18.92
C GLY A 538 21.66 1.48 18.34
N LEU A 539 21.78 2.55 19.15
CA LEU A 539 22.28 3.85 18.73
C LEU A 539 23.81 3.88 18.55
N LEU A 540 24.58 3.30 19.48
CA LEU A 540 26.05 3.40 19.44
C LEU A 540 26.68 2.84 18.16
N PRO A 541 26.28 1.65 17.65
CA PRO A 541 26.84 1.13 16.39
C PRO A 541 26.54 2.02 15.18
N TYR A 542 25.43 2.76 15.21
CA TYR A 542 25.10 3.74 14.17
C TYR A 542 26.05 4.95 14.28
N LEU A 543 26.16 5.54 15.46
CA LEU A 543 27.03 6.70 15.71
C LEU A 543 28.52 6.42 15.38
N GLU A 544 28.98 5.18 15.62
CA GLU A 544 30.35 4.77 15.28
C GLU A 544 30.61 4.68 13.77
N GLY A 545 29.57 4.43 12.97
CA GLY A 545 29.69 4.13 11.55
C GLY A 545 29.35 5.28 10.60
N VAL A 546 28.66 6.32 11.08
CA VAL A 546 28.21 7.42 10.23
C VAL A 546 29.38 8.24 9.66
N ASN A 547 29.25 8.67 8.41
CA ASN A 547 30.26 9.48 7.72
C ASN A 547 29.95 10.99 7.67
N HIS A 548 28.89 11.40 8.35
CA HIS A 548 28.43 12.78 8.46
C HIS A 548 28.61 13.28 9.89
N GLN A 549 28.47 14.60 10.10
CA GLN A 549 28.49 15.13 11.46
C GLN A 549 27.16 14.83 12.16
N GLN A 550 27.17 14.03 13.23
CA GLN A 550 26.02 13.93 14.12
C GLN A 550 25.99 15.10 15.09
N LEU A 551 24.80 15.69 15.28
CA LEU A 551 24.56 16.88 16.11
C LEU A 551 23.62 16.58 17.28
N CYS A 552 24.03 16.96 18.50
CA CYS A 552 23.41 16.55 19.76
C CYS A 552 23.48 17.69 20.82
N THR A 553 23.08 18.94 20.48
CA THR A 553 23.30 20.13 21.35
C THR A 553 22.56 20.04 22.68
N ASN A 554 21.31 19.59 22.69
CA ASN A 554 20.49 19.54 23.91
C ASN A 554 20.43 18.14 24.56
N ILE A 555 21.33 17.23 24.17
CA ILE A 555 21.38 15.87 24.71
C ILE A 555 22.59 15.74 25.63
N ASP A 556 22.35 15.44 26.90
CA ASP A 556 23.38 15.10 27.86
C ASP A 556 23.39 13.59 28.09
N PHE A 557 24.46 12.92 27.66
CA PHE A 557 24.67 11.48 27.84
C PHE A 557 25.18 11.12 29.25
N GLY A 558 25.34 12.09 30.15
CA GLY A 558 25.74 11.87 31.53
C GLY A 558 27.07 11.14 31.64
N ALA A 559 27.10 10.05 32.42
CA ALA A 559 28.31 9.23 32.60
C ALA A 559 28.81 8.57 31.31
N LEU A 560 27.97 8.48 30.28
CA LEU A 560 28.29 7.88 28.99
C LEU A 560 28.90 8.89 28.01
N ALA A 561 28.99 10.17 28.39
CA ALA A 561 29.55 11.22 27.56
C ALA A 561 30.90 10.82 26.96
N SER A 562 31.83 10.26 27.75
CA SER A 562 33.16 9.86 27.25
C SER A 562 33.16 8.81 26.14
N SER A 563 32.08 8.03 25.99
CA SER A 563 31.93 7.02 24.94
C SER A 563 31.18 7.53 23.71
N VAL A 564 30.52 8.70 23.80
CA VAL A 564 29.59 9.22 22.78
C VAL A 564 30.01 10.60 22.26
N THR A 565 30.75 11.39 23.03
CA THR A 565 31.08 12.80 22.72
C THR A 565 31.92 12.99 21.47
N ASP A 566 32.72 12.00 21.07
CA ASP A 566 33.50 12.10 19.83
C ASP A 566 32.63 11.89 18.58
N GLN A 567 31.46 11.26 18.75
CA GLN A 567 30.54 10.92 17.66
C GLN A 567 29.37 11.90 17.58
N CYS A 568 28.93 12.46 18.72
CA CYS A 568 27.86 13.45 18.85
C CYS A 568 28.45 14.82 19.23
N ALA A 569 28.47 15.79 18.31
CA ALA A 569 28.93 17.15 18.59
C ALA A 569 27.76 18.09 18.91
N SER A 570 27.98 19.10 19.76
CA SER A 570 26.98 20.16 19.96
C SER A 570 26.79 21.03 18.70
N SER A 571 27.84 21.23 17.91
CA SER A 571 27.75 21.93 16.62
C SER A 571 28.94 21.62 15.72
N VAL A 572 28.85 22.03 14.46
CA VAL A 572 29.95 22.06 13.50
C VAL A 572 29.98 23.38 12.75
N VAL A 573 31.18 23.86 12.43
CA VAL A 573 31.37 25.03 11.57
C VAL A 573 31.81 24.55 10.19
N ARG A 574 31.06 24.94 9.15
CA ARG A 574 31.42 24.73 7.74
C ARG A 574 31.80 26.07 7.12
N GLU A 575 32.87 26.06 6.32
CA GLU A 575 33.30 27.24 5.58
C GLU A 575 32.97 27.03 4.10
N LEU A 576 32.16 27.94 3.53
CA LEU A 576 31.73 27.92 2.14
C LEU A 576 31.97 29.32 1.55
N ASP A 577 32.74 29.41 0.46
CA ASP A 577 33.18 30.68 -0.14
C ASP A 577 33.70 31.73 0.86
N GLY A 578 34.46 31.26 1.87
CA GLY A 578 35.05 32.12 2.91
C GLY A 578 34.07 32.61 3.98
N ARG A 579 32.80 32.20 3.94
CA ARG A 579 31.80 32.44 4.99
C ARG A 579 31.71 31.24 5.92
N LYS A 580 31.71 31.52 7.23
CA LYS A 580 31.54 30.49 8.27
C LYS A 580 30.06 30.31 8.59
N ILE A 581 29.61 29.06 8.61
CA ILE A 581 28.24 28.66 8.90
C ILE A 581 28.28 27.68 10.06
N GLY A 582 27.61 28.03 11.16
CA GLY A 582 27.45 27.17 12.33
C GLY A 582 26.21 26.31 12.19
N ILE A 583 26.31 25.03 12.50
CA ILE A 583 25.19 24.08 12.42
C ILE A 583 25.07 23.39 13.76
N MET A 584 23.93 23.53 14.42
CA MET A 584 23.62 22.99 15.76
C MET A 584 22.48 21.97 15.68
N GLY A 585 22.43 21.02 16.61
CA GLY A 585 21.49 19.91 16.62
C GLY A 585 20.51 19.96 17.78
N TYR A 586 19.21 19.77 17.57
CA TYR A 586 18.26 19.64 18.69
C TYR A 586 17.33 18.44 18.53
N THR A 587 16.94 17.85 19.66
CA THR A 587 16.05 16.69 19.73
C THR A 587 14.95 16.98 20.75
N THR A 588 13.71 16.60 20.45
CA THR A 588 12.56 16.81 21.34
C THR A 588 12.82 16.31 22.76
N THR A 589 12.49 17.14 23.75
CA THR A 589 12.49 16.74 25.17
C THR A 589 11.56 15.56 25.47
N GLU A 590 10.58 15.29 24.60
CA GLU A 590 9.63 14.18 24.71
C GLU A 590 10.25 12.81 24.42
N THR A 591 11.47 12.74 23.89
CA THR A 591 12.16 11.48 23.52
C THR A 591 12.19 10.46 24.66
N ARG A 592 12.27 10.94 25.91
CA ARG A 592 12.22 10.07 27.11
C ARG A 592 10.91 9.32 27.24
N SER A 593 9.80 9.90 26.79
CA SER A 593 8.47 9.30 26.82
C SER A 593 8.09 8.63 25.50
N THR A 594 8.67 9.06 24.38
CA THR A 594 8.29 8.57 23.04
C THR A 594 9.24 7.50 22.49
N SER A 595 10.34 7.21 23.20
CA SER A 595 11.32 6.19 22.82
C SER A 595 11.98 5.54 24.05
N ASN A 596 12.98 4.68 23.86
CA ASN A 596 13.63 3.88 24.90
C ASN A 596 14.99 4.45 25.36
N ALA A 597 15.13 5.78 25.38
CA ALA A 597 16.33 6.43 25.88
C ALA A 597 16.58 6.08 27.38
N PRO A 598 17.79 5.65 27.76
CA PRO A 598 18.11 5.35 29.16
C PRO A 598 17.94 6.55 30.09
N ARG A 599 17.74 6.30 31.39
CA ARG A 599 17.51 7.36 32.38
C ARG A 599 18.70 8.31 32.54
N GLU A 600 19.90 7.81 32.27
CA GLU A 600 21.16 8.55 32.31
C GLU A 600 21.26 9.59 31.18
N VAL A 601 20.51 9.40 30.08
CA VAL A 601 20.43 10.36 28.99
C VAL A 601 19.34 11.37 29.32
N THR A 602 19.70 12.65 29.29
CA THR A 602 18.77 13.75 29.54
C THR A 602 18.66 14.67 28.33
N PHE A 603 17.42 15.01 27.99
CA PHE A 603 17.10 15.96 26.92
C PHE A 603 16.74 17.29 27.60
N THR A 604 17.64 18.26 27.46
CA THR A 604 17.48 19.60 28.04
C THR A 604 16.61 20.49 27.16
N ASP A 605 16.09 21.59 27.71
CA ASP A 605 15.27 22.55 26.94
C ASP A 605 16.02 23.02 25.69
N GLU A 606 15.35 22.91 24.54
CA GLU A 606 15.96 23.13 23.24
C GLU A 606 16.43 24.58 23.09
N VAL A 607 15.60 25.53 23.53
CA VAL A 607 15.88 26.97 23.41
C VAL A 607 17.09 27.36 24.26
N ALA A 608 17.15 26.90 25.51
CA ALA A 608 18.26 27.20 26.41
C ALA A 608 19.59 26.63 25.87
N ALA A 609 19.60 25.38 25.42
CA ALA A 609 20.80 24.73 24.88
C ALA A 609 21.28 25.38 23.57
N LEU A 610 20.36 25.61 22.62
CA LEU A 610 20.69 26.23 21.34
C LEU A 610 21.14 27.68 21.50
N ARG A 611 20.54 28.46 22.41
CA ARG A 611 20.97 29.83 22.68
C ARG A 611 22.40 29.88 23.20
N ALA A 612 22.75 29.00 24.14
CA ALA A 612 24.09 28.93 24.70
C ALA A 612 25.13 28.59 23.61
N GLU A 613 24.81 27.63 22.75
CA GLU A 613 25.70 27.22 21.67
C GLU A 613 25.79 28.26 20.54
N ALA A 614 24.68 28.92 20.19
CA ALA A 614 24.65 30.00 19.22
C ALA A 614 25.54 31.17 19.66
N SER A 615 25.44 31.58 20.93
CA SER A 615 26.31 32.61 21.51
C SER A 615 27.78 32.20 21.49
N ARG A 616 28.11 30.92 21.71
CA ARG A 616 29.47 30.40 21.59
C ARG A 616 29.98 30.51 20.15
N LEU A 617 29.16 30.17 19.15
CA LEU A 617 29.49 30.27 17.73
C LEU A 617 29.67 31.72 17.27
N ARG A 618 28.77 32.63 17.68
CA ARG A 618 28.91 34.09 17.43
C ARG A 618 30.23 34.61 18.00
N GLY A 619 30.61 34.18 19.20
CA GLY A 619 31.91 34.51 19.82
C GLY A 619 33.14 34.03 19.03
N GLN A 620 32.97 33.08 18.09
CA GLN A 620 34.02 32.58 17.19
C GLN A 620 34.00 33.26 15.80
N GLY A 621 33.17 34.29 15.62
CA GLY A 621 32.99 35.01 14.36
C GLY A 621 32.23 34.18 13.32
N VAL A 622 31.24 33.42 13.77
CA VAL A 622 30.30 32.70 12.91
C VAL A 622 29.02 33.51 12.85
N ASP A 623 28.74 34.08 11.67
CA ASP A 623 27.65 35.05 11.52
C ASP A 623 26.37 34.46 10.90
N ILE A 624 26.42 33.23 10.42
CA ILE A 624 25.27 32.46 9.91
C ILE A 624 25.11 31.19 10.75
N ILE A 625 23.95 31.00 11.38
CA ILE A 625 23.69 29.90 12.30
C ILE A 625 22.41 29.15 11.91
N LEU A 626 22.56 27.85 11.71
CA LEU A 626 21.50 26.92 11.38
C LEU A 626 21.22 26.01 12.59
N ALA A 627 19.95 25.83 12.94
CA ALA A 627 19.50 24.81 13.88
C ALA A 627 18.84 23.67 13.10
N VAL A 628 19.37 22.46 13.22
CA VAL A 628 18.84 21.25 12.58
C VAL A 628 18.31 20.34 13.68
N GLY A 629 17.08 19.84 13.57
CA GLY A 629 16.54 19.06 14.67
C GLY A 629 15.16 18.52 14.47
N HIS A 630 14.58 18.07 15.58
CA HIS A 630 13.45 17.16 15.58
C HIS A 630 12.53 17.44 16.78
N SER A 631 11.72 18.51 16.71
CA SER A 631 10.79 18.89 17.78
C SER A 631 9.39 19.26 17.32
N GLY A 632 9.14 19.29 16.01
CA GLY A 632 7.81 19.52 15.45
C GLY A 632 7.57 20.99 15.14
N LEU A 633 6.87 21.24 14.05
CA LEU A 633 6.70 22.56 13.44
C LEU A 633 6.20 23.63 14.45
N LYS A 634 5.23 23.28 15.31
CA LYS A 634 4.70 24.21 16.32
C LYS A 634 5.78 24.66 17.29
N ARG A 635 6.56 23.72 17.84
CA ARG A 635 7.65 24.01 18.76
C ARG A 635 8.77 24.77 18.05
N GLU A 636 9.06 24.42 16.81
CA GLU A 636 10.07 25.11 15.98
C GLU A 636 9.68 26.58 15.71
N MET A 637 8.40 26.88 15.51
CA MET A 637 7.90 28.26 15.42
C MET A 637 8.09 29.05 16.72
N GLU A 638 7.79 28.45 17.86
CA GLU A 638 8.06 29.06 19.18
C GLU A 638 9.55 29.29 19.40
N MET A 639 10.39 28.33 19.01
CA MET A 639 11.85 28.45 19.10
C MET A 639 12.39 29.58 18.22
N ALA A 640 11.86 29.74 17.00
CA ALA A 640 12.25 30.81 16.08
C ALA A 640 11.95 32.21 16.63
N GLU A 641 10.92 32.38 17.45
CA GLU A 641 10.63 33.65 18.14
C GLU A 641 11.65 33.95 19.25
N LEU A 642 12.23 32.91 19.87
CA LEU A 642 13.06 33.02 21.07
C LEU A 642 14.57 32.94 20.81
N LEU A 643 14.99 32.41 19.67
CA LEU A 643 16.40 32.20 19.29
C LEU A 643 16.91 33.37 18.45
N GLU A 644 17.30 34.45 19.12
CA GLU A 644 17.72 35.70 18.48
C GLU A 644 18.91 35.54 17.52
N ASP A 645 19.80 34.57 17.74
CA ASP A 645 21.04 34.38 16.98
C ASP A 645 20.93 33.39 15.80
N VAL A 646 19.79 32.69 15.67
CA VAL A 646 19.57 31.62 14.67
C VAL A 646 18.87 32.17 13.45
N ASP A 647 19.36 31.81 12.26
CA ASP A 647 18.86 32.33 10.99
C ASP A 647 17.88 31.36 10.32
N ILE A 648 18.12 30.06 10.47
CA ILE A 648 17.34 29.01 9.80
C ILE A 648 17.15 27.82 10.75
N ILE A 649 15.92 27.30 10.78
CA ILE A 649 15.56 26.05 11.45
C ILE A 649 15.18 25.01 10.38
N VAL A 650 15.93 23.91 10.34
CA VAL A 650 15.60 22.70 9.57
C VAL A 650 15.01 21.70 10.56
N GLY A 651 13.72 21.43 10.42
CA GLY A 651 12.93 20.68 11.41
C GLY A 651 12.55 19.25 10.99
N GLY A 652 11.74 18.62 11.84
CA GLY A 652 11.17 17.29 11.66
C GLY A 652 10.07 16.98 12.69
N HIS A 653 9.78 15.70 12.94
CA HIS A 653 8.88 15.17 13.98
C HIS A 653 7.39 15.27 13.67
N SER A 654 6.92 16.43 13.23
CA SER A 654 5.50 16.67 12.98
C SER A 654 5.03 16.18 11.60
N HIS A 655 5.93 15.64 10.76
CA HIS A 655 5.66 15.22 9.37
C HIS A 655 5.08 16.34 8.50
N SER A 656 5.45 17.59 8.76
CA SER A 656 4.78 18.71 8.11
C SER A 656 5.28 18.91 6.68
N LEU A 657 4.36 18.95 5.72
CA LEU A 657 4.65 19.41 4.36
C LEU A 657 4.43 20.92 4.28
N LEU A 658 5.51 21.66 4.10
CA LEU A 658 5.46 23.09 3.79
C LEU A 658 5.60 23.27 2.28
N TYR A 659 4.74 24.08 1.65
CA TYR A 659 4.81 24.34 0.21
C TYR A 659 4.28 25.73 -0.15
N THR A 660 5.02 26.46 -0.99
CA THR A 660 4.59 27.75 -1.56
C THR A 660 4.03 27.56 -2.97
N GLY A 661 2.73 27.80 -3.12
CA GLY A 661 1.98 27.60 -4.37
C GLY A 661 1.20 26.29 -4.37
N ASP A 662 0.88 25.76 -5.55
CA ASP A 662 0.23 24.46 -5.69
C ASP A 662 1.27 23.36 -5.50
N ALA A 663 1.10 22.50 -4.48
CA ALA A 663 1.94 21.33 -4.28
C ALA A 663 1.86 20.39 -5.51
N PRO A 664 2.96 19.71 -5.88
CA PRO A 664 3.03 18.90 -7.11
C PRO A 664 2.15 17.64 -7.03
N HIS A 665 1.68 17.29 -5.84
CA HIS A 665 0.81 16.16 -5.54
C HIS A 665 -0.23 16.61 -4.50
N GLU A 666 -1.36 15.91 -4.39
CA GLU A 666 -2.49 16.25 -3.49
C GLU A 666 -2.20 16.01 -1.99
N ASP A 667 -0.93 16.04 -1.59
CA ASP A 667 -0.54 15.93 -0.17
C ASP A 667 -0.96 17.20 0.59
N PRO A 668 -1.50 17.05 1.81
CA PRO A 668 -1.94 18.19 2.61
C PRO A 668 -0.74 19.05 3.01
N THR A 669 -0.82 20.35 2.75
CA THR A 669 0.20 21.32 3.16
C THR A 669 -0.22 22.02 4.45
N GLU A 670 0.72 22.18 5.39
CA GLU A 670 0.47 22.86 6.67
C GLU A 670 0.77 24.36 6.62
N GLY A 671 1.54 24.81 5.63
CA GLY A 671 1.92 26.21 5.51
C GLY A 671 2.82 26.49 4.29
N PRO A 672 3.21 27.76 4.09
CA PRO A 672 4.14 28.14 3.03
C PRO A 672 5.55 27.58 3.29
N TYR A 673 6.31 27.36 2.23
CA TYR A 673 7.74 27.04 2.32
C TYR A 673 8.59 28.26 1.92
N PRO A 674 9.52 28.72 2.77
CA PRO A 674 9.63 28.41 4.19
C PRO A 674 8.49 29.06 5.01
N VAL A 675 8.30 28.63 6.26
CA VAL A 675 7.60 29.43 7.26
C VAL A 675 8.54 30.55 7.69
N VAL A 676 8.01 31.78 7.74
CA VAL A 676 8.80 32.99 8.00
C VAL A 676 8.37 33.58 9.34
N VAL A 677 9.28 33.55 10.31
CA VAL A 677 9.09 34.17 11.62
C VAL A 677 9.88 35.48 11.67
N ARG A 678 9.21 36.57 12.02
CA ARG A 678 9.86 37.87 12.24
C ARG A 678 9.92 38.16 13.72
N GLN A 679 11.12 38.33 14.23
CA GLN A 679 11.38 38.64 15.63
C GLN A 679 11.16 40.14 15.91
N ASP A 680 10.97 40.48 17.18
CA ASP A 680 10.87 41.88 17.65
C ASP A 680 12.13 42.70 17.36
N SER A 681 13.27 42.03 17.23
CA SER A 681 14.55 42.61 16.80
C SER A 681 14.53 43.11 15.34
N GLY A 682 13.55 42.68 14.54
CA GLY A 682 13.47 42.90 13.10
C GLY A 682 14.15 41.82 12.27
N ARG A 683 14.82 40.84 12.89
CA ARG A 683 15.44 39.70 12.20
C ARG A 683 14.40 38.72 11.66
N THR A 684 14.80 38.01 10.62
CA THR A 684 13.96 36.99 9.94
C THR A 684 14.57 35.62 10.16
N VAL A 685 13.77 34.69 10.69
CA VAL A 685 14.12 33.29 10.86
C VAL A 685 13.27 32.45 9.90
N LEU A 686 13.91 31.58 9.13
CA LEU A 686 13.24 30.70 8.17
C LEU A 686 13.12 29.29 8.74
N ILE A 687 11.93 28.69 8.70
CA ILE A 687 11.69 27.32 9.15
C ILE A 687 11.30 26.46 7.96
N VAL A 688 11.92 25.28 7.85
CA VAL A 688 11.66 24.32 6.76
C VAL A 688 11.50 22.90 7.29
N GLN A 689 10.54 22.17 6.71
CA GLN A 689 10.35 20.73 6.83
C GLN A 689 9.99 20.15 5.46
N ALA A 690 10.26 18.87 5.24
CA ALA A 690 10.12 18.18 3.96
C ALA A 690 9.23 16.93 4.05
N TYR A 691 8.11 17.02 4.78
CA TYR A 691 7.12 15.96 4.94
C TYR A 691 7.69 14.72 5.63
N GLN A 692 7.51 13.52 5.06
CA GLN A 692 7.93 12.24 5.64
C GLN A 692 8.28 11.21 4.56
N TYR A 693 8.87 10.10 5.01
CA TYR A 693 9.13 8.86 4.25
C TYR A 693 10.04 9.03 3.03
N GLY A 694 10.81 10.12 3.00
CA GLY A 694 11.67 10.44 1.86
C GLY A 694 10.90 10.70 0.57
N LYS A 695 9.59 11.01 0.64
CA LYS A 695 8.79 11.33 -0.56
C LYS A 695 9.25 12.64 -1.21
N TYR A 696 9.70 13.59 -0.39
CA TYR A 696 10.22 14.89 -0.83
C TYR A 696 11.65 15.12 -0.34
N LEU A 697 12.41 15.88 -1.13
CA LEU A 697 13.69 16.49 -0.73
C LEU A 697 13.49 18.00 -0.61
N GLY A 698 13.55 18.54 0.60
CA GLY A 698 13.50 19.97 0.85
C GLY A 698 14.62 20.70 0.11
N ARG A 699 14.33 21.86 -0.50
CA ARG A 699 15.32 22.75 -1.10
C ARG A 699 15.00 24.19 -0.77
N LEU A 700 15.84 24.82 0.03
CA LEU A 700 15.81 26.24 0.36
C LEU A 700 17.03 26.92 -0.27
N ASP A 701 16.79 27.90 -1.13
CA ASP A 701 17.83 28.79 -1.65
C ASP A 701 17.71 30.11 -0.89
N VAL A 702 18.75 30.51 -0.15
CA VAL A 702 18.74 31.68 0.74
C VAL A 702 19.92 32.59 0.46
N THR A 703 19.70 33.90 0.54
CA THR A 703 20.71 34.93 0.36
C THR A 703 20.95 35.66 1.68
N PHE A 704 22.22 35.82 2.03
CA PHE A 704 22.69 36.53 3.20
C PHE A 704 23.49 37.78 2.82
N ASP A 705 23.37 38.82 3.62
CA ASP A 705 24.26 39.99 3.53
C ASP A 705 25.62 39.75 4.22
N ASP A 706 26.46 40.79 4.24
CA ASP A 706 27.78 40.76 4.89
C ASP A 706 27.69 40.60 6.42
N GLY A 707 26.57 41.00 7.04
CA GLY A 707 26.30 40.81 8.46
C GLY A 707 25.79 39.41 8.82
N GLY A 708 25.48 38.58 7.82
CA GLY A 708 24.89 37.26 8.03
C GLY A 708 23.38 37.28 8.18
N GLU A 709 22.71 38.38 7.84
CA GLU A 709 21.25 38.49 7.91
C GLU A 709 20.60 38.02 6.60
N VAL A 710 19.44 37.37 6.71
CA VAL A 710 18.65 36.88 5.58
C VAL A 710 18.04 38.05 4.79
N THR A 711 18.35 38.17 3.50
CA THR A 711 17.84 39.24 2.62
C THR A 711 16.85 38.76 1.57
N ASP A 712 16.99 37.53 1.08
CA ASP A 712 16.10 36.92 0.09
C ASP A 712 16.05 35.40 0.27
N TRP A 713 14.94 34.77 -0.11
CA TRP A 713 14.79 33.32 -0.06
C TRP A 713 13.82 32.79 -1.11
N GLY A 714 14.00 31.53 -1.48
CA GLY A 714 13.12 30.80 -2.38
C GLY A 714 13.31 29.30 -2.29
N GLY A 715 12.58 28.57 -3.13
CA GLY A 715 12.61 27.11 -3.18
C GLY A 715 11.30 26.48 -2.75
N ASN A 716 11.30 25.16 -2.71
CA ASN A 716 10.18 24.29 -2.32
C ASN A 716 10.71 22.86 -2.17
N PRO A 717 10.03 21.98 -1.41
CA PRO A 717 10.32 20.56 -1.44
C PRO A 717 10.16 19.97 -2.85
N ILE A 718 11.15 19.21 -3.28
CA ILE A 718 11.20 18.53 -4.57
C ILE A 718 10.57 17.15 -4.39
N LEU A 719 9.49 16.87 -5.12
CA LEU A 719 8.92 15.53 -5.17
C LEU A 719 9.93 14.58 -5.82
N LEU A 720 10.25 13.47 -5.17
CA LEU A 720 11.22 12.50 -5.68
C LEU A 720 10.53 11.49 -6.61
N ASP A 721 10.31 11.88 -7.87
CA ASP A 721 9.75 11.05 -8.95
C ASP A 721 10.75 10.77 -10.09
N GLY A 722 12.01 11.20 -9.91
CA GLY A 722 13.07 11.17 -10.93
C GLY A 722 13.90 9.89 -10.99
N GLU A 723 15.11 10.03 -11.53
CA GLU A 723 16.09 8.96 -11.74
C GLU A 723 16.61 8.38 -10.42
N GLN A 724 16.86 7.07 -10.40
CA GLN A 724 17.41 6.34 -9.25
C GLN A 724 18.92 6.14 -9.41
N ASP A 725 19.65 6.20 -8.30
CA ASP A 725 21.06 5.84 -8.23
C ASP A 725 21.23 4.30 -8.24
N GLU A 726 21.86 3.77 -9.28
CA GLU A 726 22.03 2.32 -9.47
C GLU A 726 22.83 1.66 -8.33
N THR A 727 23.78 2.38 -7.72
CA THR A 727 24.60 1.82 -6.63
C THR A 727 23.76 1.68 -5.35
N ALA A 728 22.96 2.71 -5.04
CA ALA A 728 22.06 2.66 -3.89
C ALA A 728 20.98 1.57 -4.05
N GLU A 729 20.39 1.43 -5.24
CA GLU A 729 19.41 0.37 -5.51
C GLU A 729 20.03 -1.03 -5.42
N ALA A 730 21.24 -1.22 -5.96
CA ALA A 730 21.95 -2.50 -5.86
C ALA A 730 22.32 -2.89 -4.42
N ALA A 731 22.66 -1.91 -3.57
CA ALA A 731 22.89 -2.14 -2.15
C ALA A 731 21.60 -2.51 -1.42
N LEU A 732 20.50 -1.81 -1.71
CA LEU A 732 19.19 -2.09 -1.10
C LEU A 732 18.62 -3.46 -1.51
N GLU A 733 18.90 -3.92 -2.74
CA GLU A 733 18.40 -5.20 -3.27
C GLU A 733 18.80 -6.41 -2.41
N GLN A 734 20.00 -6.37 -1.80
CA GLN A 734 20.49 -7.44 -0.91
C GLN A 734 19.62 -7.62 0.34
N TYR A 735 18.97 -6.53 0.79
CA TYR A 735 18.02 -6.55 1.87
C TYR A 735 16.63 -6.95 1.37
N ARG A 736 16.20 -6.44 0.20
CA ARG A 736 14.92 -6.80 -0.42
C ARG A 736 14.74 -8.31 -0.58
N GLU A 737 15.76 -9.02 -1.05
CA GLU A 737 15.70 -10.48 -1.24
C GLU A 737 15.32 -11.23 0.06
N GLN A 738 15.79 -10.75 1.21
CA GLN A 738 15.48 -11.32 2.52
C GLN A 738 14.06 -10.94 2.99
N LEU A 739 13.50 -9.84 2.48
CA LEU A 739 12.14 -9.39 2.77
C LEU A 739 11.08 -10.11 1.93
N VAL A 740 11.43 -10.69 0.77
CA VAL A 740 10.47 -11.30 -0.19
C VAL A 740 9.51 -12.29 0.48
N VAL A 741 10.02 -13.13 1.38
CA VAL A 741 9.18 -14.14 2.07
C VAL A 741 8.13 -13.45 2.94
N LEU A 742 8.52 -12.45 3.72
CA LEU A 742 7.61 -11.70 4.60
C LEU A 742 6.61 -10.87 3.78
N ARG A 743 7.09 -10.24 2.70
CA ARG A 743 6.27 -9.44 1.78
C ARG A 743 5.28 -10.26 0.97
N ASN A 744 5.51 -11.56 0.74
CA ASN A 744 4.61 -12.40 -0.05
C ASN A 744 3.77 -13.37 0.78
N GLN A 745 4.03 -13.50 2.07
CA GLN A 745 3.23 -14.34 2.95
C GLN A 745 1.89 -13.66 3.28
N GLU A 746 0.84 -14.04 2.56
CA GLU A 746 -0.53 -13.70 2.93
C GLU A 746 -0.93 -14.40 4.24
N ILE A 747 -1.43 -13.63 5.19
CA ILE A 747 -1.92 -14.14 6.49
C ILE A 747 -3.44 -14.09 6.59
N GLY A 748 -4.11 -13.33 5.72
CA GLY A 748 -5.56 -13.20 5.67
C GLY A 748 -6.02 -12.15 4.68
N SER A 749 -7.27 -11.72 4.81
CA SER A 749 -7.82 -10.62 4.02
C SER A 749 -8.77 -9.75 4.85
N THR A 750 -8.90 -8.49 4.46
CA THR A 750 -9.87 -7.55 5.02
C THR A 750 -10.83 -7.06 3.93
N LEU A 751 -12.12 -6.96 4.26
CA LEU A 751 -13.16 -6.45 3.35
C LEU A 751 -13.36 -4.94 3.48
N VAL A 752 -12.71 -4.32 4.47
CA VAL A 752 -12.82 -2.89 4.78
C VAL A 752 -11.42 -2.28 4.85
N GLN A 753 -11.34 -0.97 4.66
CA GLN A 753 -10.12 -0.22 4.95
C GLN A 753 -9.85 -0.32 6.45
N LEU A 754 -8.67 -0.80 6.83
CA LEU A 754 -8.19 -0.73 8.21
C LEU A 754 -7.45 0.59 8.37
N VAL A 755 -8.05 1.51 9.11
CA VAL A 755 -7.57 2.89 9.29
C VAL A 755 -6.59 2.91 10.46
N GLY A 756 -5.32 3.10 10.15
CA GLY A 756 -4.20 3.32 11.08
C GLY A 756 -3.64 4.74 11.02
N ASP A 757 -4.36 5.67 10.38
CA ASP A 757 -3.91 7.05 10.19
C ASP A 757 -3.78 7.78 11.54
N ARG A 758 -2.70 8.57 11.68
CA ARG A 758 -2.40 9.27 12.94
C ARG A 758 -3.50 10.26 13.33
N SER A 759 -4.13 10.94 12.36
CA SER A 759 -5.17 11.93 12.62
C SER A 759 -6.46 11.30 13.14
N VAL A 760 -6.64 10.00 12.92
CA VAL A 760 -7.79 9.22 13.41
C VAL A 760 -7.41 8.48 14.68
N CYS A 761 -6.46 7.54 14.63
CA CYS A 761 -6.14 6.66 15.76
C CYS A 761 -5.56 7.38 16.99
N ARG A 762 -5.12 8.63 16.87
CA ARG A 762 -4.61 9.43 18.00
C ARG A 762 -5.61 10.46 18.53
N ALA A 763 -6.79 10.57 17.91
CA ALA A 763 -7.82 11.54 18.28
C ALA A 763 -9.17 10.89 18.61
N GLU A 764 -9.48 9.77 17.96
CA GLU A 764 -10.76 9.07 18.06
C GLU A 764 -10.61 7.55 17.90
N GLU A 765 -11.73 6.83 18.01
CA GLU A 765 -11.78 5.38 17.80
C GLU A 765 -11.45 5.04 16.35
N CYS A 766 -10.48 4.13 16.14
CA CYS A 766 -10.13 3.65 14.81
C CYS A 766 -10.27 2.13 14.71
N ASN A 767 -10.76 1.64 13.56
CA ASN A 767 -11.10 0.23 13.41
C ASN A 767 -9.87 -0.71 13.40
N LEU A 768 -8.70 -0.23 13.00
CA LEU A 768 -7.45 -1.00 13.14
C LEU A 768 -7.03 -1.09 14.62
N GLY A 769 -7.22 -0.03 15.39
CA GLY A 769 -7.03 -0.04 16.84
C GLY A 769 -7.93 -1.07 17.53
N ASN A 770 -9.21 -1.10 17.17
CA ASN A 770 -10.15 -2.13 17.64
C ASN A 770 -9.67 -3.53 17.27
N LEU A 771 -9.24 -3.75 16.03
CA LEU A 771 -8.75 -5.06 15.58
C LEU A 771 -7.53 -5.51 16.39
N ILE A 772 -6.56 -4.62 16.65
CA ILE A 772 -5.35 -4.93 17.43
C ILE A 772 -5.73 -5.25 18.87
N ALA A 773 -6.59 -4.43 19.50
CA ALA A 773 -7.02 -4.66 20.88
C ALA A 773 -7.85 -5.95 21.01
N ASP A 774 -8.74 -6.24 20.06
CA ASP A 774 -9.54 -7.46 20.02
C ASP A 774 -8.65 -8.70 19.81
N ALA A 775 -7.67 -8.63 18.89
CA ALA A 775 -6.70 -9.69 18.67
C ALA A 775 -5.86 -9.96 19.93
N THR A 776 -5.39 -8.89 20.58
CA THR A 776 -4.66 -8.96 21.85
C THR A 776 -5.48 -9.63 22.94
N LEU A 777 -6.72 -9.18 23.16
CA LEU A 777 -7.61 -9.77 24.14
C LEU A 777 -7.92 -11.23 23.81
N ARG A 778 -8.23 -11.53 22.54
CA ARG A 778 -8.56 -12.88 22.06
C ARG A 778 -7.41 -13.87 22.27
N ALA A 779 -6.17 -13.45 22.08
CA ALA A 779 -4.99 -14.29 22.32
C ALA A 779 -4.83 -14.68 23.80
N LEU A 780 -5.38 -13.89 24.73
CA LEU A 780 -5.21 -14.04 26.17
C LEU A 780 -6.45 -14.60 26.88
N LEU A 781 -7.53 -14.90 26.15
CA LEU A 781 -8.75 -15.46 26.73
C LEU A 781 -8.47 -16.85 27.32
N THR A 782 -8.40 -16.88 28.65
CA THR A 782 -8.06 -18.07 29.42
C THR A 782 -9.08 -18.21 30.55
N PRO A 783 -10.02 -19.17 30.46
CA PRO A 783 -11.00 -19.40 31.52
C PRO A 783 -10.33 -19.77 32.85
N ALA A 784 -10.94 -19.38 33.96
CA ALA A 784 -10.52 -19.75 35.30
C ALA A 784 -11.75 -20.10 36.16
N GLU A 785 -11.55 -20.65 37.35
CA GLU A 785 -12.68 -21.03 38.21
C GLU A 785 -13.54 -19.81 38.56
N GLY A 786 -14.82 -19.85 38.19
CA GLY A 786 -15.75 -18.74 38.38
C GLY A 786 -15.56 -17.55 37.43
N GLN A 787 -14.66 -17.63 36.45
CA GLN A 787 -14.37 -16.58 35.48
C GLN A 787 -14.39 -17.12 34.05
N TRP A 788 -15.02 -16.40 33.11
CA TRP A 788 -14.95 -16.78 31.70
C TRP A 788 -13.58 -16.46 31.07
N SER A 789 -12.83 -15.52 31.65
CA SER A 789 -11.45 -15.18 31.27
C SER A 789 -10.72 -14.51 32.44
N GLN A 790 -9.42 -14.74 32.55
CA GLN A 790 -8.54 -14.04 33.49
C GLN A 790 -8.22 -12.59 33.09
N VAL A 791 -8.43 -12.23 31.83
CA VAL A 791 -8.24 -10.89 31.26
C VAL A 791 -9.55 -10.46 30.61
N SER A 792 -10.06 -9.28 30.95
CA SER A 792 -11.33 -8.77 30.42
C SER A 792 -11.19 -7.71 29.35
N ALA A 793 -10.01 -7.11 29.21
CA ALA A 793 -9.81 -5.98 28.33
C ALA A 793 -8.37 -5.88 27.83
N ALA A 794 -8.22 -5.19 26.71
CA ALA A 794 -6.93 -4.79 26.16
C ALA A 794 -6.95 -3.30 25.79
N ILE A 795 -5.80 -2.66 25.88
CA ILE A 795 -5.59 -1.27 25.44
C ILE A 795 -4.37 -1.19 24.52
N MET A 796 -4.43 -0.26 23.55
CA MET A 796 -3.37 -0.01 22.59
C MET A 796 -3.27 1.50 22.35
N ASN A 797 -2.10 2.10 22.53
CA ASN A 797 -1.90 3.52 22.23
C ASN A 797 -1.86 3.76 20.71
N GLY A 798 -2.51 4.82 20.25
CA GLY A 798 -2.58 5.20 18.83
C GLY A 798 -1.21 5.46 18.22
N GLY A 799 -0.23 5.90 19.01
CA GLY A 799 1.16 6.10 18.58
C GLY A 799 1.87 4.80 18.17
N GLY A 800 1.41 3.66 18.70
CA GLY A 800 1.91 2.33 18.36
C GLY A 800 1.30 1.73 17.10
N ILE A 801 0.38 2.43 16.42
CA ILE A 801 -0.25 2.04 15.16
C ILE A 801 0.30 2.97 14.07
N ARG A 802 1.01 2.41 13.08
CA ARG A 802 1.85 3.22 12.16
C ARG A 802 1.33 3.35 10.75
N GLU A 803 0.51 2.41 10.28
CA GLU A 803 0.06 2.39 8.88
C GLU A 803 -1.37 1.87 8.73
N SER A 804 -2.03 2.29 7.65
CA SER A 804 -3.35 1.81 7.24
C SER A 804 -3.24 0.65 6.25
N VAL A 805 -4.20 -0.29 6.27
CA VAL A 805 -4.23 -1.41 5.32
C VAL A 805 -5.46 -1.33 4.43
N ALA A 806 -5.23 -1.31 3.12
CA ALA A 806 -6.29 -1.30 2.12
C ALA A 806 -7.12 -2.60 2.11
N PRO A 807 -8.39 -2.56 1.67
CA PRO A 807 -9.18 -3.76 1.42
C PRO A 807 -8.46 -4.77 0.52
N GLY A 808 -8.55 -6.06 0.85
CA GLY A 808 -7.94 -7.15 0.10
C GLY A 808 -7.03 -8.02 0.95
N SER A 809 -6.00 -8.58 0.31
CA SER A 809 -5.00 -9.45 0.94
C SER A 809 -4.19 -8.68 1.98
N VAL A 810 -4.09 -9.25 3.19
CA VAL A 810 -3.27 -8.78 4.30
C VAL A 810 -2.08 -9.72 4.43
N ARG A 811 -0.89 -9.16 4.38
CA ARG A 811 0.38 -9.89 4.40
C ARG A 811 1.08 -9.75 5.74
N LEU A 812 2.04 -10.63 6.02
CA LEU A 812 2.84 -10.54 7.23
C LEU A 812 3.63 -9.21 7.28
N SER A 813 4.09 -8.71 6.13
CA SER A 813 4.70 -7.38 6.02
C SER A 813 3.79 -6.27 6.51
N ASP A 814 2.50 -6.30 6.15
CA ASP A 814 1.54 -5.28 6.55
C ASP A 814 1.42 -5.23 8.09
N VAL A 815 1.35 -6.39 8.75
CA VAL A 815 1.27 -6.45 10.23
C VAL A 815 2.54 -5.91 10.90
N LEU A 816 3.71 -6.25 10.36
CA LEU A 816 4.99 -5.80 10.91
C LEU A 816 5.21 -4.30 10.70
N GLN A 817 4.69 -3.72 9.61
CA GLN A 817 4.72 -2.27 9.38
C GLN A 817 3.74 -1.51 10.29
N ILE A 818 2.56 -2.08 10.58
CA ILE A 818 1.60 -1.47 11.52
C ILE A 818 2.18 -1.36 12.93
N GLN A 819 2.93 -2.36 13.40
CA GLN A 819 3.54 -2.41 14.74
C GLN A 819 5.05 -2.78 14.68
N PRO A 820 5.93 -1.86 14.25
CA PRO A 820 7.33 -2.17 13.90
C PRO A 820 8.28 -2.23 15.11
N PHE A 821 7.78 -1.96 16.32
CA PHE A 821 8.58 -1.81 17.54
C PHE A 821 9.06 -3.13 18.15
N GLY A 822 8.50 -4.28 17.75
CA GLY A 822 8.79 -5.55 18.41
C GLY A 822 8.31 -5.61 19.87
N ASN A 823 7.33 -4.78 20.23
CA ASN A 823 6.72 -4.76 21.56
C ASN A 823 6.13 -6.14 21.92
N THR A 824 6.22 -6.49 23.20
CA THR A 824 5.55 -7.67 23.76
C THR A 824 4.21 -7.27 24.38
N ILE A 825 3.31 -8.24 24.55
CA ILE A 825 2.03 -8.02 25.22
C ILE A 825 2.17 -8.41 26.68
N ASN A 826 1.92 -7.46 27.58
CA ASN A 826 1.94 -7.64 29.01
C ASN A 826 0.53 -7.55 29.59
N VAL A 827 0.24 -8.39 30.57
CA VAL A 827 -0.98 -8.33 31.38
C VAL A 827 -0.64 -7.61 32.69
N VAL A 828 -1.21 -6.43 32.87
CA VAL A 828 -0.98 -5.57 34.03
C VAL A 828 -2.22 -5.54 34.92
N THR A 829 -2.00 -5.65 36.23
CA THR A 829 -3.07 -5.53 37.24
C THR A 829 -3.06 -4.13 37.83
N LEU A 830 -4.18 -3.42 37.71
CA LEU A 830 -4.37 -2.03 38.15
C LEU A 830 -5.60 -1.91 39.04
N ARG A 831 -5.58 -0.96 39.99
CA ARG A 831 -6.81 -0.53 40.67
C ARG A 831 -7.69 0.28 39.73
N GLY A 832 -9.00 0.28 39.96
CA GLY A 832 -9.96 1.05 39.16
C GLY A 832 -9.68 2.56 39.17
N ALA A 833 -9.22 3.11 40.30
CA ALA A 833 -8.80 4.51 40.38
C ALA A 833 -7.65 4.81 39.40
N THR A 834 -6.60 3.98 39.43
CA THR A 834 -5.46 4.08 38.51
C THR A 834 -5.90 3.89 37.06
N LEU A 835 -6.82 2.96 36.79
CA LEU A 835 -7.35 2.76 35.44
C LEU A 835 -8.11 3.99 34.94
N ARG A 836 -8.80 4.73 35.82
CA ARG A 836 -9.42 6.01 35.47
C ARG A 836 -8.35 7.06 35.12
N ASP A 837 -7.30 7.16 35.93
CA ASP A 837 -6.19 8.09 35.67
C ASP A 837 -5.46 7.78 34.34
N VAL A 838 -5.35 6.49 33.99
CA VAL A 838 -4.85 6.05 32.66
C VAL A 838 -5.71 6.63 31.54
N PHE A 839 -7.04 6.55 31.65
CA PHE A 839 -7.93 7.12 30.62
C PHE A 839 -8.00 8.65 30.65
N GLU A 840 -7.76 9.30 31.79
CA GLU A 840 -7.55 10.75 31.84
C GLU A 840 -6.28 11.15 31.08
N HIS A 841 -5.18 10.41 31.28
CA HIS A 841 -3.93 10.62 30.55
C HIS A 841 -4.08 10.40 29.05
N SER A 842 -4.86 9.39 28.64
CA SER A 842 -5.16 9.08 27.23
C SER A 842 -5.64 10.28 26.43
N VAL A 843 -6.38 11.20 27.04
CA VAL A 843 -6.93 12.38 26.37
C VAL A 843 -6.29 13.68 26.84
N SER A 844 -5.13 13.64 27.51
CA SER A 844 -4.48 14.82 28.08
C SER A 844 -3.83 15.76 27.04
N ALA A 845 -3.49 15.23 25.87
CA ALA A 845 -2.86 15.96 24.76
C ALA A 845 -3.46 15.53 23.41
N VAL A 846 -4.78 15.26 23.40
CA VAL A 846 -5.48 14.74 22.20
C VAL A 846 -5.51 15.79 21.08
N GLU A 847 -5.58 17.06 21.45
CA GLU A 847 -5.58 18.22 20.55
C GLU A 847 -4.24 18.39 19.81
N GLU A 848 -3.15 17.84 20.37
CA GLU A 848 -1.81 17.88 19.80
C GLU A 848 -1.52 16.66 18.91
N GLY A 849 -2.45 15.70 18.82
CA GLY A 849 -2.25 14.45 18.07
C GLY A 849 -1.19 13.54 18.69
N ALA A 850 -0.98 13.65 20.01
CA ALA A 850 -0.01 12.84 20.74
C ALA A 850 -0.36 11.34 20.65
N GLY A 851 0.66 10.47 20.64
CA GLY A 851 0.50 9.01 20.51
C GLY A 851 -0.32 8.34 21.63
N ARG A 852 -0.54 9.04 22.74
CA ARG A 852 -1.07 8.49 24.00
C ARG A 852 -2.55 8.08 23.97
N PHE A 853 -3.34 8.46 22.96
CA PHE A 853 -4.77 8.09 22.91
C PHE A 853 -4.98 6.57 22.84
N LEU A 854 -5.83 6.00 23.69
CA LEU A 854 -6.03 4.55 23.81
C LEU A 854 -7.18 4.04 22.95
N GLN A 855 -6.85 3.14 22.04
CA GLN A 855 -7.76 2.19 21.40
C GLN A 855 -8.00 1.01 22.36
N VAL A 856 -9.20 0.41 22.34
CA VAL A 856 -9.62 -0.50 23.41
C VAL A 856 -10.40 -1.73 22.91
N ALA A 857 -10.33 -2.80 23.69
CA ALA A 857 -11.23 -3.95 23.61
C ALA A 857 -11.75 -4.29 25.00
N GLY A 858 -13.04 -4.61 25.12
CA GLY A 858 -13.68 -4.95 26.40
C GLY A 858 -13.90 -3.76 27.36
N ILE A 859 -13.67 -2.53 26.90
CA ILE A 859 -13.88 -1.27 27.65
C ILE A 859 -14.83 -0.37 26.86
N ARG A 860 -15.66 0.39 27.58
CA ARG A 860 -16.40 1.54 27.03
C ARG A 860 -16.09 2.78 27.87
N VAL A 861 -15.56 3.80 27.23
CA VAL A 861 -15.23 5.08 27.86
C VAL A 861 -15.98 6.22 27.18
N THR A 862 -16.33 7.25 27.94
CA THR A 862 -16.95 8.48 27.42
C THR A 862 -16.21 9.67 28.00
N TYR A 863 -15.77 10.57 27.12
CA TYR A 863 -15.04 11.78 27.49
C TYR A 863 -15.88 13.04 27.29
N ASP A 864 -15.48 14.09 28.01
CA ASP A 864 -15.92 15.47 27.83
C ASP A 864 -14.67 16.34 27.71
N LEU A 865 -14.31 16.70 26.48
CA LEU A 865 -13.06 17.43 26.18
C LEU A 865 -13.13 18.91 26.57
N GLU A 866 -14.32 19.45 26.86
CA GLU A 866 -14.47 20.82 27.38
C GLU A 866 -14.02 20.91 28.85
N CYS A 867 -13.90 19.77 29.54
CA CYS A 867 -13.36 19.74 30.89
C CYS A 867 -11.83 19.92 30.92
N PRO A 868 -11.29 20.49 32.03
CA PRO A 868 -9.86 20.58 32.23
C PRO A 868 -9.17 19.21 32.11
N VAL A 869 -7.96 19.20 31.57
CA VAL A 869 -7.08 18.01 31.52
C VAL A 869 -7.00 17.36 32.91
N GLY A 870 -7.20 16.05 32.98
CA GLY A 870 -7.28 15.30 34.24
C GLY A 870 -8.69 15.21 34.84
N SER A 871 -9.73 15.72 34.18
CA SER A 871 -11.14 15.58 34.59
C SER A 871 -12.09 15.39 33.40
N ARG A 872 -11.60 14.75 32.33
CA ARG A 872 -12.29 14.55 31.06
C ARG A 872 -13.08 13.24 31.02
N VAL A 873 -12.79 12.24 31.87
CA VAL A 873 -13.50 10.95 31.88
C VAL A 873 -14.86 11.08 32.58
N ARG A 874 -15.95 10.94 31.83
CA ARG A 874 -17.32 10.97 32.37
C ARG A 874 -17.84 9.61 32.79
N ARG A 875 -17.51 8.58 32.01
CA ARG A 875 -17.97 7.21 32.24
C ARG A 875 -16.90 6.25 31.79
N LEU A 876 -16.64 5.24 32.61
CA LEU A 876 -15.70 4.17 32.31
C LEU A 876 -16.32 2.83 32.74
N GLU A 877 -16.52 1.96 31.76
CA GLU A 877 -17.08 0.62 31.92
C GLU A 877 -16.11 -0.41 31.38
N ILE A 878 -16.03 -1.56 32.03
CA ILE A 878 -15.18 -2.68 31.64
C ILE A 878 -15.95 -3.98 31.72
N THR A 879 -15.57 -4.94 30.89
CA THR A 879 -16.22 -6.26 30.87
C THR A 879 -15.91 -7.01 32.16
N CYS A 880 -16.93 -7.53 32.86
CA CYS A 880 -16.73 -8.36 34.05
C CYS A 880 -15.95 -9.63 33.71
N THR A 881 -15.08 -10.14 34.58
CA THR A 881 -14.45 -11.48 34.45
C THR A 881 -15.20 -12.54 35.27
N PHE A 882 -15.62 -12.19 36.49
CA PHE A 882 -16.40 -13.04 37.41
C PHE A 882 -17.89 -13.07 37.07
N CYS A 883 -18.21 -13.49 35.85
CA CYS A 883 -19.58 -13.59 35.35
C CYS A 883 -19.68 -14.71 34.32
N LEU A 884 -20.84 -15.38 34.25
CA LEU A 884 -21.06 -16.47 33.28
C LEU A 884 -21.28 -15.96 31.85
N VAL A 885 -21.84 -14.76 31.72
CA VAL A 885 -22.06 -14.08 30.44
C VAL A 885 -21.36 -12.72 30.53
N PRO A 886 -20.35 -12.45 29.68
CA PRO A 886 -19.63 -11.19 29.68
C PRO A 886 -20.58 -10.00 29.49
N ARG A 887 -20.47 -8.99 30.35
CA ARG A 887 -21.22 -7.73 30.26
C ARG A 887 -20.35 -6.58 30.78
N LEU A 888 -20.64 -5.38 30.30
CA LEU A 888 -19.99 -4.16 30.79
C LEU A 888 -20.54 -3.78 32.17
N GLU A 889 -19.64 -3.45 33.08
CA GLU A 889 -19.93 -2.93 34.42
C GLU A 889 -19.09 -1.68 34.68
N LEU A 890 -19.60 -0.76 35.51
CA LEU A 890 -18.87 0.46 35.86
C LEU A 890 -17.58 0.12 36.64
N VAL A 891 -16.46 0.73 36.23
CA VAL A 891 -15.19 0.60 36.95
C VAL A 891 -15.34 1.15 38.37
N GLN A 892 -15.01 0.31 39.35
CA GLN A 892 -15.01 0.63 40.78
C GLN A 892 -13.59 0.94 41.23
N ASP A 893 -13.40 2.05 41.92
CA ASP A 893 -12.08 2.60 42.19
C ASP A 893 -11.17 1.65 43.01
N ASP A 894 -11.74 0.90 43.95
CA ASP A 894 -11.03 -0.05 44.82
C ASP A 894 -10.86 -1.45 44.22
N ALA A 895 -11.53 -1.76 43.10
CA ALA A 895 -11.45 -3.07 42.47
C ALA A 895 -10.19 -3.23 41.61
N GLU A 896 -9.71 -4.47 41.46
CA GLU A 896 -8.55 -4.80 40.65
C GLU A 896 -8.96 -5.30 39.26
N TYR A 897 -8.27 -4.82 38.23
CA TYR A 897 -8.52 -5.14 36.84
C TYR A 897 -7.24 -5.60 36.15
N ARG A 898 -7.33 -6.71 35.40
CA ARG A 898 -6.22 -7.24 34.59
C ARG A 898 -6.42 -6.83 33.15
N ILE A 899 -5.53 -5.97 32.66
CA ILE A 899 -5.59 -5.34 31.35
C ILE A 899 -4.38 -5.76 30.53
N ALA A 900 -4.61 -6.21 29.30
CA ALA A 900 -3.54 -6.46 28.35
C ALA A 900 -3.11 -5.16 27.65
N MET A 901 -1.80 -4.97 27.48
CA MET A 901 -1.24 -3.79 26.82
C MET A 901 0.16 -4.08 26.27
N PRO A 902 0.67 -3.27 25.32
CA PRO A 902 2.09 -3.31 24.95
C PRO A 902 2.99 -3.03 26.16
N ASN A 903 4.14 -3.70 26.24
CA ASN A 903 5.16 -3.43 27.25
C ASN A 903 5.65 -1.97 27.26
N PHE A 904 5.59 -1.29 26.11
CA PHE A 904 5.84 0.15 26.01
C PHE A 904 4.98 0.95 27.01
N LEU A 905 3.68 0.67 27.10
CA LEU A 905 2.78 1.33 28.05
C LEU A 905 3.04 0.90 29.50
N SER A 906 3.30 -0.39 29.74
CA SER A 906 3.54 -0.88 31.11
C SER A 906 4.87 -0.39 31.71
N GLN A 907 5.78 0.11 30.87
CA GLN A 907 7.04 0.75 31.24
C GLN A 907 6.96 2.28 31.32
N GLY A 908 5.81 2.88 31.01
CA GLY A 908 5.57 4.32 31.11
C GLY A 908 5.78 5.10 29.81
N GLY A 909 5.91 4.42 28.67
CA GLY A 909 5.90 5.05 27.35
C GLY A 909 4.65 5.91 27.14
N ASP A 910 4.73 6.90 26.24
CA ASP A 910 3.72 7.94 26.01
C ASP A 910 3.34 8.75 27.27
N GLY A 911 4.20 8.73 28.30
CA GLY A 911 3.97 9.42 29.58
C GLY A 911 3.05 8.66 30.53
N TYR A 912 2.80 7.37 30.29
CA TYR A 912 2.00 6.51 31.19
C TYR A 912 2.75 6.10 32.46
N ASP A 913 3.48 7.03 33.08
CA ASP A 913 4.14 6.85 34.38
C ASP A 913 3.15 6.34 35.44
N VAL A 914 1.89 6.76 35.34
CA VAL A 914 0.78 6.28 36.17
C VAL A 914 0.63 4.75 36.13
N ILE A 915 0.85 4.09 34.99
CA ILE A 915 0.83 2.62 34.90
C ILE A 915 2.07 2.04 35.56
N ARG A 916 3.26 2.53 35.17
CA ARG A 916 4.55 2.02 35.67
C ARG A 916 4.62 2.08 37.20
N ASP A 917 4.19 3.20 37.77
CA ASP A 917 4.38 3.51 39.19
C ASP A 917 3.28 2.92 40.09
N ASN A 918 2.13 2.54 39.52
CA ASN A 918 0.97 2.03 40.29
C ASN A 918 0.52 0.60 39.91
N LYS A 919 1.23 -0.11 39.03
CA LYS A 919 0.94 -1.51 38.74
C LYS A 919 1.11 -2.40 39.97
N ILE A 920 0.10 -3.22 40.26
CA ILE A 920 0.10 -4.19 41.37
C ILE A 920 0.89 -5.43 40.98
N ALA A 921 0.69 -5.89 39.74
CA ALA A 921 1.36 -7.05 39.18
C ALA A 921 1.48 -6.90 37.65
N GLU A 922 2.49 -7.54 37.08
CA GLU A 922 2.75 -7.58 35.63
C GLU A 922 3.18 -8.99 35.24
N LEU A 923 2.67 -9.45 34.10
CA LEU A 923 3.00 -10.75 33.51
C LEU A 923 3.29 -10.53 32.02
N ASN A 924 4.49 -10.89 31.57
CA ASN A 924 4.79 -10.93 30.14
C ASN A 924 4.08 -12.15 29.55
N ALA A 925 3.13 -11.94 28.65
CA ALA A 925 2.35 -13.03 28.08
C ALA A 925 3.07 -13.73 26.90
N GLY A 926 4.25 -13.23 26.50
CA GLY A 926 5.10 -13.84 25.48
C GLY A 926 6.13 -14.86 26.00
N GLU A 927 6.23 -15.06 27.32
CA GLU A 927 7.11 -16.05 27.97
C GLU A 927 6.40 -17.33 28.44
#